data_AF-A0A842MB22-F1
#
_entry.id   AF-A0A842MB22-F1
#
_cell.length_a   1.000
_cell.length_b   1.000
_cell.length_c   1.000
_cell.angle_alpha   90.00
_cell.angle_beta   90.00
_cell.angle_gamma   90.00
#
_symmetry.space_group_name_H-M   'P 1'
#
loop_
_entity.id
_entity.type
_entity.pdbx_description
1 polymer ?
#
loop_
_entity_poly.entity_id
_entity_poly.type
_entity_poly.pdbx_seq_one_letter_code
_entity_poly.pdbx_strand_id
1 'polypeptide(L)'
;YQIEWLVDRALSWAELKKTPNNLKKIIITYYSEGGGKANIGADIDYYLNAPASLKRLLEAMKERGYYLGKELLPSEDKLAKLMAEIGSNIGTWAPGELEKRVKEGQVILISEEEYLRWFNELPEDKKKEVIDAWGPPPGQIMVYTNGTGKYIVIPILEFGNILLAPEPVWGWLQDNNTLYNTGKLPPTHQLLAFYWWINKVYNASAILSIFSLVELMPGKQAGLSAEDWGAILLQDTPIIHVLPMDAPAIFDKRRANMLIINFMTPVLLPAGLYGNLTSLYDNIRSYRETTDPTLKEAYKEEIINQTRGLGLEYYPETSFEEFIDEVTAYLEDIKVSYMPYGSHTLGVVPEGDQLIQLLQAMLPDKINKETSRRLLEEMIFNNLTAEEAQFKILGNTTLEITEYLELAIDYKQRILESKNEITSILNALEGAYMTPGPRGDPIKNPEALPTGRNPYPFDPRTIPTKVAWETGKKLVDKFLEEYLEEHGEYPTKVAYVLWSCETMRHQGVMESEILYLLGVKPVWDTKGRVKDVELISDLGRPRIDVIIITSGLYRDLHMDLINLLDKAIKLAAAANDTTNYVKVNSERIYKKLKTEGYNGSEARKLSLLRIFSEEPGAYSPGLQEAIPASNTWEERMQLAEFYIERMSAAYSTDTWGVKIPSVFEENLREIKVSMFSRSSNL
;
A
#
# COMPACT_ATOMS: atom_id res chain seq x y z
N TYR A 1 0.36 -18.37 -29.41
CA TYR A 1 0.83 -18.08 -28.04
C TYR A 1 -0.17 -17.23 -27.23
N GLN A 2 -0.36 -15.93 -27.49
CA GLN A 2 -1.22 -15.09 -26.62
C GLN A 2 -2.68 -15.55 -26.57
N ILE A 3 -3.27 -15.88 -27.73
CA ILE A 3 -4.66 -16.38 -27.81
C ILE A 3 -4.79 -17.73 -27.09
N GLU A 4 -3.84 -18.64 -27.30
CA GLU A 4 -3.81 -19.95 -26.65
C GLU A 4 -3.78 -19.79 -25.13
N TRP A 5 -2.87 -18.97 -24.60
CA TRP A 5 -2.79 -18.70 -23.16
C TRP A 5 -4.11 -18.16 -22.57
N LEU A 6 -4.79 -17.25 -23.28
CA LEU A 6 -6.09 -16.75 -22.84
C LEU A 6 -7.19 -17.82 -22.89
N VAL A 7 -7.17 -18.70 -23.90
CA VAL A 7 -8.09 -19.83 -24.01
C VAL A 7 -7.85 -20.83 -22.88
N ASP A 8 -6.60 -21.19 -22.61
CA ASP A 8 -6.23 -22.12 -21.54
C ASP A 8 -6.68 -21.58 -20.17
N ARG A 9 -6.42 -20.29 -19.88
CA ARG A 9 -6.93 -19.64 -18.67
C ARG A 9 -8.45 -19.72 -18.55
N ALA A 10 -9.17 -19.45 -19.63
CA ALA A 10 -10.62 -19.52 -19.64
C ALA A 10 -11.14 -20.95 -19.40
N LEU A 11 -10.46 -21.95 -19.97
CA LEU A 11 -10.74 -23.37 -19.75
C LEU A 11 -10.48 -23.76 -18.29
N SER A 12 -9.39 -23.30 -17.68
CA SER A 12 -9.04 -23.62 -16.29
C SER A 12 -10.03 -23.01 -15.29
N TRP A 13 -10.55 -21.81 -15.55
CA TRP A 13 -11.70 -21.27 -14.79
C TRP A 13 -12.99 -22.09 -14.98
N ALA A 14 -13.26 -22.56 -16.20
CA ALA A 14 -14.42 -23.40 -16.47
C ALA A 14 -14.30 -24.78 -15.79
N GLU A 15 -13.10 -25.34 -15.72
CA GLU A 15 -12.81 -26.61 -15.06
C GLU A 15 -12.90 -26.49 -13.55
N LEU A 16 -12.41 -25.38 -12.96
CA LEU A 16 -12.61 -25.08 -11.54
C LEU A 16 -14.10 -25.10 -11.14
N LYS A 17 -14.98 -24.61 -12.01
CA LYS A 17 -16.43 -24.65 -11.80
C LYS A 17 -17.03 -26.05 -11.90
N LYS A 18 -16.52 -26.88 -12.81
CA LYS A 18 -17.03 -28.25 -13.04
C LYS A 18 -16.51 -29.24 -12.01
N THR A 19 -15.31 -29.03 -11.49
CA THR A 19 -14.66 -29.93 -10.55
C THR A 19 -15.44 -29.96 -9.23
N PRO A 20 -15.86 -31.13 -8.73
CA PRO A 20 -16.48 -31.26 -7.41
C PRO A 20 -15.53 -30.79 -6.30
N ASN A 21 -16.05 -30.10 -5.27
CA ASN A 21 -15.22 -29.52 -4.18
C ASN A 21 -14.30 -30.55 -3.49
N ASN A 22 -14.74 -31.80 -3.34
CA ASN A 22 -13.94 -32.86 -2.73
C ASN A 22 -12.75 -33.31 -3.59
N LEU A 23 -12.74 -33.00 -4.89
CA LEU A 23 -11.65 -33.29 -5.82
C LEU A 23 -10.75 -32.07 -6.10
N LYS A 24 -11.19 -30.86 -5.73
CA LYS A 24 -10.40 -29.65 -5.94
C LYS A 24 -9.13 -29.68 -5.10
N LYS A 25 -8.01 -29.35 -5.75
CA LYS A 25 -6.71 -29.14 -5.12
C LYS A 25 -6.44 -27.65 -5.02
N ILE A 26 -6.41 -27.10 -3.82
CA ILE A 26 -6.21 -25.66 -3.61
C ILE A 26 -4.90 -25.46 -2.86
N ILE A 27 -4.07 -24.55 -3.35
CA ILE A 27 -2.95 -24.03 -2.57
C ILE A 27 -3.27 -22.63 -2.06
N ILE A 28 -3.00 -22.41 -0.78
CA ILE A 28 -3.24 -21.14 -0.09
C ILE A 28 -1.89 -20.53 0.30
N THR A 29 -1.54 -19.39 -0.29
CA THR A 29 -0.26 -18.71 -0.02
C THR A 29 -0.40 -17.68 1.10
N TYR A 30 0.64 -17.56 1.94
CA TYR A 30 0.72 -16.55 3.00
C TYR A 30 2.10 -15.90 3.07
N TYR A 31 2.15 -14.70 3.64
CA TYR A 31 3.35 -13.89 3.72
C TYR A 31 4.45 -14.55 4.59
N SER A 32 5.69 -14.59 4.08
CA SER A 32 6.86 -15.12 4.82
C SER A 32 8.18 -14.54 4.26
N GLU A 33 8.20 -13.25 3.90
CA GLU A 33 9.39 -12.62 3.28
C GLU A 33 10.58 -12.47 4.24
N GLY A 34 10.33 -12.48 5.56
CA GLY A 34 11.37 -12.20 6.56
C GLY A 34 12.44 -13.27 6.73
N GLY A 35 12.35 -14.41 6.02
CA GLY A 35 13.35 -15.48 6.07
C GLY A 35 13.52 -16.10 7.45
N GLY A 36 12.43 -16.32 8.18
CA GLY A 36 12.43 -16.89 9.54
C GLY A 36 12.32 -15.85 10.66
N LYS A 37 12.14 -14.56 10.31
CA LYS A 37 11.79 -13.49 11.27
C LYS A 37 10.32 -13.59 11.72
N ALA A 38 9.97 -12.83 12.77
CA ALA A 38 8.65 -12.82 13.39
C ALA A 38 7.58 -12.06 12.58
N ASN A 39 7.48 -12.30 11.27
CA ASN A 39 6.51 -11.65 10.38
C ASN A 39 5.62 -12.63 9.61
N ILE A 40 5.60 -13.91 9.98
CA ILE A 40 4.93 -14.96 9.20
C ILE A 40 3.41 -14.77 9.27
N GLY A 41 2.79 -14.63 8.10
CA GLY A 41 1.37 -14.31 7.94
C GLY A 41 1.00 -12.86 8.25
N ALA A 42 1.97 -11.98 8.49
CA ALA A 42 1.75 -10.59 8.89
C ALA A 42 2.36 -9.62 7.87
N ASP A 43 1.63 -9.38 6.78
CA ASP A 43 1.90 -8.23 5.91
C ASP A 43 1.37 -6.95 6.57
N ILE A 44 2.26 -5.98 6.73
CA ILE A 44 1.96 -4.68 7.36
C ILE A 44 0.91 -3.88 6.59
N ASP A 45 0.79 -4.08 5.27
CA ASP A 45 -0.15 -3.34 4.42
C ASP A 45 -1.57 -3.93 4.48
N TYR A 46 -1.73 -5.14 5.02
CA TYR A 46 -3.00 -5.89 4.95
C TYR A 46 -3.75 -5.88 6.29
N TYR A 47 -3.03 -5.71 7.41
CA TYR A 47 -3.56 -5.80 8.77
C TYR A 47 -4.46 -7.02 9.00
N LEU A 48 -4.11 -8.16 8.40
CA LEU A 48 -4.88 -9.40 8.50
C LEU A 48 -4.29 -10.33 9.57
N ASN A 49 -5.13 -10.82 10.49
CA ASN A 49 -4.79 -11.96 11.32
C ASN A 49 -4.86 -13.23 10.45
N ALA A 50 -3.76 -13.56 9.75
CA ALA A 50 -3.72 -14.70 8.85
C ALA A 50 -3.97 -16.04 9.56
N PRO A 51 -3.38 -16.38 10.73
CA PRO A 51 -3.66 -17.64 11.41
C PRO A 51 -5.16 -17.83 11.75
N ALA A 52 -5.82 -16.81 12.31
CA ALA A 52 -7.25 -16.90 12.62
C ALA A 52 -8.10 -17.04 11.36
N SER A 53 -7.76 -16.26 10.32
CA SER A 53 -8.47 -16.25 9.04
C SER A 53 -8.34 -17.58 8.31
N LEU A 54 -7.12 -18.15 8.26
CA LEU A 54 -6.84 -19.46 7.67
C LEU A 54 -7.56 -20.58 8.40
N LYS A 55 -7.56 -20.56 9.75
CA LYS A 55 -8.33 -21.54 10.55
C LYS A 55 -9.81 -21.54 10.15
N ARG A 56 -10.45 -20.36 10.15
CA ARG A 56 -11.88 -20.21 9.82
C ARG A 56 -12.16 -20.63 8.38
N LEU A 57 -11.27 -20.27 7.45
CA LEU A 57 -11.38 -20.66 6.06
C LEU A 57 -11.29 -22.19 5.89
N LEU A 58 -10.33 -22.86 6.53
CA LEU A 58 -10.21 -24.32 6.48
C LEU A 58 -11.45 -25.02 7.06
N GLU A 59 -11.99 -24.52 8.18
CA GLU A 59 -13.24 -25.01 8.76
C GLU A 59 -14.40 -24.86 7.75
N ALA A 60 -14.56 -23.69 7.16
CA ALA A 60 -15.60 -23.42 6.17
C ALA A 60 -15.41 -24.23 4.87
N MET A 61 -14.18 -24.45 4.41
CA MET A 61 -13.88 -25.33 3.27
C MET A 61 -14.30 -26.77 3.56
N LYS A 62 -14.02 -27.28 4.76
CA LYS A 62 -14.45 -28.62 5.18
C LYS A 62 -15.98 -28.74 5.19
N GLU A 63 -16.68 -27.76 5.73
CA GLU A 63 -18.15 -27.69 5.72
C GLU A 63 -18.73 -27.60 4.30
N ARG A 64 -18.04 -26.88 3.40
CA ARG A 64 -18.41 -26.75 1.97
C ARG A 64 -18.09 -28.00 1.13
N GLY A 65 -17.50 -29.03 1.74
CA GLY A 65 -17.25 -30.33 1.11
C GLY A 65 -15.88 -30.46 0.42
N TYR A 66 -14.92 -29.56 0.70
CA TYR A 66 -13.53 -29.77 0.29
C TYR A 66 -12.90 -30.90 1.11
N TYR A 67 -11.98 -31.64 0.50
CA TYR A 67 -11.30 -32.75 1.17
C TYR A 67 -10.09 -32.25 1.97
N LEU A 68 -10.24 -32.09 3.29
CA LEU A 68 -9.16 -31.65 4.20
C LEU A 68 -8.46 -32.80 4.95
N GLY A 69 -8.62 -34.04 4.47
CA GLY A 69 -8.15 -35.23 5.18
C GLY A 69 -9.07 -35.63 6.34
N LYS A 70 -8.61 -36.59 7.16
CA LYS A 70 -9.38 -37.15 8.29
C LYS A 70 -8.99 -36.57 9.65
N GLU A 71 -7.86 -35.86 9.72
CA GLU A 71 -7.35 -35.31 10.97
C GLU A 71 -8.17 -34.11 11.45
N LEU A 72 -8.03 -33.81 12.74
CA LEU A 72 -8.62 -32.61 13.32
C LEU A 72 -7.81 -31.38 12.88
N LEU A 73 -8.50 -30.34 12.44
CA LEU A 73 -7.86 -29.07 12.10
C LEU A 73 -7.20 -28.45 13.35
N PRO A 74 -6.02 -27.82 13.21
CA PRO A 74 -5.33 -27.20 14.33
C PRO A 74 -6.12 -26.02 14.91
N SER A 75 -5.90 -25.72 16.20
CA SER A 75 -6.30 -24.43 16.78
C SER A 75 -5.50 -23.29 16.16
N GLU A 76 -5.93 -22.05 16.36
CA GLU A 76 -5.23 -20.85 15.86
C GLU A 76 -3.78 -20.80 16.36
N ASP A 77 -3.57 -20.94 17.67
CA ASP A 77 -2.22 -20.96 18.27
C ASP A 77 -1.35 -22.09 17.70
N LYS A 78 -1.94 -23.26 17.45
CA LYS A 78 -1.21 -24.39 16.88
C LYS A 78 -0.86 -24.11 15.43
N LEU A 79 -1.78 -23.53 14.64
CA LEU A 79 -1.53 -23.17 13.26
C LEU A 79 -0.44 -22.09 13.15
N ALA A 80 -0.49 -21.04 13.98
CA ALA A 80 0.53 -20.01 14.05
C ALA A 80 1.92 -20.60 14.36
N LYS A 81 2.01 -21.54 15.31
CA LYS A 81 3.26 -22.26 15.61
C LYS A 81 3.74 -23.11 14.43
N LEU A 82 2.86 -23.85 13.77
CA LEU A 82 3.23 -24.65 12.60
C LEU A 82 3.75 -23.77 11.46
N MET A 83 3.06 -22.66 11.17
CA MET A 83 3.51 -21.66 10.19
C MET A 83 4.89 -21.10 10.57
N ALA A 84 5.10 -20.78 11.84
CA ALA A 84 6.36 -20.23 12.33
C ALA A 84 7.54 -21.23 12.25
N GLU A 85 7.34 -22.43 12.77
CA GLU A 85 8.40 -23.40 13.06
C GLU A 85 8.73 -24.30 11.87
N ILE A 86 7.76 -24.64 11.03
CA ILE A 86 7.98 -25.58 9.91
C ILE A 86 7.44 -25.09 8.56
N GLY A 87 6.45 -24.19 8.56
CA GLY A 87 5.82 -23.65 7.35
C GLY A 87 6.38 -22.31 6.89
N SER A 88 7.65 -22.02 7.10
CA SER A 88 8.23 -20.70 6.80
C SER A 88 9.44 -20.77 5.88
N ASN A 89 9.62 -19.73 5.06
CA ASN A 89 10.87 -19.54 4.34
C ASN A 89 11.99 -19.18 5.31
N ILE A 90 13.20 -19.60 4.97
CA ILE A 90 14.41 -19.38 5.76
C ILE A 90 15.45 -18.67 4.90
N GLY A 91 16.10 -17.66 5.47
CA GLY A 91 17.18 -16.95 4.81
C GLY A 91 18.41 -17.82 4.56
N THR A 92 19.17 -17.48 3.51
CA THR A 92 20.45 -18.14 3.15
C THR A 92 21.47 -18.19 4.30
N TRP A 93 21.37 -17.25 5.26
CA TRP A 93 22.24 -17.17 6.44
C TRP A 93 21.93 -18.19 7.55
N ALA A 94 20.81 -18.93 7.47
CA ALA A 94 20.37 -19.87 8.50
C ALA A 94 20.20 -21.32 7.98
N PRO A 95 21.24 -21.95 7.40
CA PRO A 95 21.13 -23.28 6.81
C PRO A 95 20.70 -24.36 7.80
N GLY A 96 21.07 -24.24 9.08
CA GLY A 96 20.64 -25.17 10.14
C GLY A 96 19.12 -25.16 10.38
N GLU A 97 18.47 -23.99 10.26
CA GLU A 97 17.01 -23.90 10.36
C GLU A 97 16.35 -24.52 9.12
N LEU A 98 16.91 -24.32 7.92
CA LEU A 98 16.43 -24.99 6.71
C LEU A 98 16.54 -26.52 6.83
N GLU A 99 17.66 -27.04 7.31
CA GLU A 99 17.81 -28.48 7.57
C GLU A 99 16.77 -28.99 8.57
N LYS A 100 16.46 -28.21 9.61
CA LYS A 100 15.42 -28.54 10.57
C LYS A 100 14.05 -28.64 9.89
N ARG A 101 13.69 -27.71 9.00
CA ARG A 101 12.44 -27.78 8.21
C ARG A 101 12.38 -29.06 7.39
N VAL A 102 13.48 -29.44 6.74
CA VAL A 102 13.53 -30.66 5.92
C VAL A 102 13.40 -31.92 6.77
N LYS A 103 13.98 -31.95 7.99
CA LYS A 103 13.96 -33.13 8.87
C LYS A 103 12.66 -33.27 9.65
N GLU A 104 12.09 -32.17 10.11
CA GLU A 104 10.97 -32.14 11.07
C GLU A 104 9.63 -31.70 10.44
N GLY A 105 9.69 -30.92 9.34
CA GLY A 105 8.52 -30.33 8.69
C GLY A 105 7.99 -31.14 7.51
N GLN A 106 6.85 -30.69 6.98
CA GLN A 106 6.34 -31.14 5.70
C GLN A 106 6.93 -30.26 4.60
N VAL A 107 7.76 -30.85 3.74
CA VAL A 107 8.42 -30.12 2.65
C VAL A 107 8.27 -30.87 1.33
N ILE A 108 8.17 -30.12 0.25
CA ILE A 108 8.41 -30.63 -1.10
C ILE A 108 9.88 -30.39 -1.42
N LEU A 109 10.55 -31.44 -1.88
CA LEU A 109 11.94 -31.39 -2.34
C LEU A 109 11.98 -31.56 -3.86
N ILE A 110 12.14 -30.44 -4.57
CA ILE A 110 12.26 -30.43 -6.03
C ILE A 110 13.73 -30.60 -6.36
N SER A 111 14.09 -31.73 -6.97
CA SER A 111 15.48 -32.00 -7.35
C SER A 111 15.99 -30.98 -8.38
N GLU A 112 17.28 -30.67 -8.32
CA GLU A 112 17.96 -29.83 -9.31
C GLU A 112 17.73 -30.34 -10.74
N GLU A 113 17.77 -31.65 -10.97
CA GLU A 113 17.52 -32.25 -12.28
C GLU A 113 16.09 -31.97 -12.78
N GLU A 114 15.09 -32.17 -11.93
CA GLU A 114 13.69 -31.92 -12.29
C GLU A 114 13.46 -30.43 -12.59
N TYR A 115 13.95 -29.55 -11.72
CA TYR A 115 13.84 -28.11 -11.93
C TYR A 115 14.55 -27.65 -13.20
N LEU A 116 15.75 -28.17 -13.48
CA LEU A 116 16.51 -27.86 -14.69
C LEU A 116 15.73 -28.21 -15.97
N ARG A 117 14.94 -29.30 -15.98
CA ARG A 117 14.10 -29.63 -17.14
C ARG A 117 13.08 -28.53 -17.41
N TRP A 118 12.39 -28.04 -16.38
CA TRP A 118 11.42 -26.95 -16.53
C TRP A 118 12.11 -25.63 -16.87
N PHE A 119 13.23 -25.32 -16.21
CA PHE A 119 13.98 -24.09 -16.44
C PHE A 119 14.49 -23.99 -17.88
N ASN A 120 14.87 -25.11 -18.49
CA ASN A 120 15.33 -25.15 -19.87
C ASN A 120 14.22 -24.90 -20.91
N GLU A 121 12.94 -24.97 -20.53
CA GLU A 121 11.80 -24.58 -21.39
C GLU A 121 11.67 -23.05 -21.53
N LEU A 122 12.29 -22.27 -20.64
CA LEU A 122 12.24 -20.81 -20.71
C LEU A 122 12.97 -20.27 -21.96
N PRO A 123 12.48 -19.16 -22.53
CA PRO A 123 13.24 -18.37 -23.49
C PRO A 123 14.63 -17.98 -22.98
N GLU A 124 15.61 -17.88 -23.87
CA GLU A 124 17.02 -17.62 -23.50
C GLU A 124 17.21 -16.29 -22.76
N ASP A 125 16.47 -15.24 -23.12
CA ASP A 125 16.48 -13.95 -22.44
C ASP A 125 15.98 -14.09 -20.99
N LYS A 126 14.92 -14.87 -20.77
CA LYS A 126 14.38 -15.15 -19.44
C LYS A 126 15.31 -15.99 -18.57
N LYS A 127 15.96 -16.99 -19.16
CA LYS A 127 17.01 -17.76 -18.46
C LYS A 127 18.16 -16.85 -18.05
N LYS A 128 18.60 -15.98 -18.96
CA LYS A 128 19.67 -15.02 -18.69
C LYS A 128 19.30 -14.05 -17.56
N GLU A 129 18.10 -13.47 -17.59
CA GLU A 129 17.61 -12.58 -16.51
C GLU A 129 17.76 -13.26 -15.14
N VAL A 130 17.27 -14.50 -14.99
CA VAL A 130 17.33 -15.25 -13.72
C VAL A 130 18.76 -15.60 -13.36
N ILE A 131 19.57 -16.08 -14.30
CA ILE A 131 20.96 -16.48 -14.03
C ILE A 131 21.83 -15.30 -13.62
N ASP A 132 21.66 -14.14 -14.27
CA ASP A 132 22.39 -12.92 -13.94
C ASP A 132 22.07 -12.45 -12.51
N ALA A 133 20.80 -12.58 -12.08
CA ALA A 133 20.36 -12.15 -10.76
C ALA A 133 20.65 -13.17 -9.64
N TRP A 134 20.46 -14.46 -9.91
CA TRP A 134 20.38 -15.51 -8.87
C TRP A 134 21.40 -16.64 -9.04
N GLY A 135 22.26 -16.56 -10.07
CA GLY A 135 23.23 -17.60 -10.40
C GLY A 135 22.62 -18.77 -11.20
N PRO A 136 23.40 -19.81 -11.51
CA PRO A 136 22.87 -20.97 -12.22
C PRO A 136 21.85 -21.74 -11.35
N PRO A 137 20.85 -22.40 -11.98
CA PRO A 137 19.94 -23.30 -11.28
C PRO A 137 20.70 -24.32 -10.40
N PRO A 138 20.18 -24.67 -9.20
CA PRO A 138 18.92 -24.23 -8.59
C PRO A 138 19.06 -22.93 -7.76
N GLY A 139 20.16 -22.20 -7.90
CA GLY A 139 20.50 -21.06 -7.04
C GLY A 139 20.95 -21.49 -5.64
N GLN A 140 20.72 -20.60 -4.66
CA GLN A 140 21.09 -20.81 -3.25
C GLN A 140 19.92 -20.62 -2.27
N ILE A 141 18.89 -19.87 -2.68
CA ILE A 141 17.74 -19.54 -1.84
C ILE A 141 16.91 -20.80 -1.64
N MET A 142 16.72 -21.19 -0.37
CA MET A 142 15.95 -22.38 0.02
C MET A 142 16.45 -23.66 -0.68
N VAL A 143 17.77 -23.79 -0.87
CA VAL A 143 18.40 -24.98 -1.46
C VAL A 143 19.02 -25.85 -0.36
N TYR A 144 18.52 -27.06 -0.21
CA TYR A 144 19.05 -28.08 0.67
C TYR A 144 19.94 -29.06 -0.11
N THR A 145 21.12 -29.38 0.43
CA THR A 145 22.06 -30.32 -0.19
C THR A 145 22.31 -31.50 0.75
N ASN A 146 22.24 -32.72 0.22
CA ASN A 146 22.59 -33.93 0.95
C ASN A 146 23.40 -34.89 0.05
N GLY A 147 23.61 -36.13 0.50
CA GLY A 147 24.40 -37.13 -0.24
C GLY A 147 23.81 -37.57 -1.59
N THR A 148 22.55 -37.23 -1.90
CA THR A 148 21.88 -37.61 -3.16
C THR A 148 21.77 -36.46 -4.15
N GLY A 149 22.00 -35.20 -3.73
CA GLY A 149 21.99 -34.04 -4.63
C GLY A 149 21.53 -32.75 -3.95
N LYS A 150 21.17 -31.77 -4.79
CA LYS A 150 20.58 -30.49 -4.39
C LYS A 150 19.08 -30.48 -4.64
N TYR A 151 18.35 -29.86 -3.72
CA TYR A 151 16.90 -29.78 -3.73
C TYR A 151 16.44 -28.37 -3.40
N ILE A 152 15.55 -27.80 -4.21
CA ILE A 152 14.78 -26.62 -3.83
C ILE A 152 13.71 -27.07 -2.84
N VAL A 153 13.65 -26.40 -1.69
CA VAL A 153 12.75 -26.72 -0.58
C VAL A 153 11.54 -25.80 -0.62
N ILE A 154 10.34 -26.39 -0.70
CA ILE A 154 9.08 -25.68 -0.52
C ILE A 154 8.41 -26.18 0.77
N PRO A 155 8.37 -25.38 1.84
CA PRO A 155 7.60 -25.71 3.05
C PRO A 155 6.10 -25.76 2.74
N ILE A 156 5.39 -26.73 3.32
CA ILE A 156 3.94 -26.81 3.21
C ILE A 156 3.32 -27.22 4.55
N LEU A 157 2.03 -26.95 4.72
CA LEU A 157 1.16 -27.58 5.70
C LEU A 157 0.02 -28.26 4.94
N GLU A 158 -0.03 -29.59 5.00
CA GLU A 158 -0.97 -30.41 4.23
C GLU A 158 -2.25 -30.71 5.00
N PHE A 159 -3.39 -30.41 4.36
CA PHE A 159 -4.73 -30.76 4.80
C PHE A 159 -5.47 -31.43 3.64
N GLY A 160 -5.17 -32.71 3.38
CA GLY A 160 -5.76 -33.45 2.27
C GLY A 160 -5.44 -32.81 0.91
N ASN A 161 -6.47 -32.33 0.20
CA ASN A 161 -6.31 -31.63 -1.07
C ASN A 161 -6.10 -30.11 -0.88
N ILE A 162 -5.94 -29.61 0.34
CA ILE A 162 -5.67 -28.21 0.61
C ILE A 162 -4.27 -28.08 1.19
N LEU A 163 -3.41 -27.29 0.54
CA LEU A 163 -2.07 -26.99 1.03
C LEU A 163 -2.00 -25.54 1.47
N LEU A 164 -1.41 -25.28 2.64
CA LEU A 164 -0.93 -23.95 2.98
C LEU A 164 0.57 -23.89 2.67
N ALA A 165 1.04 -22.81 2.06
CA ALA A 165 2.45 -22.62 1.77
C ALA A 165 2.85 -21.15 2.00
N PRO A 166 4.05 -20.87 2.52
CA PRO A 166 4.59 -19.53 2.47
C PRO A 166 4.81 -19.13 1.00
N GLU A 167 4.39 -17.93 0.60
CA GLU A 167 4.79 -17.35 -0.69
C GLU A 167 6.33 -17.33 -0.74
N PRO A 168 6.99 -17.85 -1.79
CA PRO A 168 8.45 -17.86 -1.87
C PRO A 168 9.03 -16.45 -1.86
N VAL A 169 10.25 -16.29 -1.37
CA VAL A 169 10.84 -14.96 -1.16
C VAL A 169 11.11 -14.22 -2.48
N TRP A 170 10.93 -12.90 -2.47
CA TRP A 170 11.32 -12.04 -3.59
C TRP A 170 12.85 -12.01 -3.77
N GLY A 171 13.59 -12.05 -2.66
CA GLY A 171 15.05 -12.20 -2.66
C GLY A 171 15.86 -10.96 -2.28
N TRP A 172 15.21 -9.83 -1.98
CA TRP A 172 15.85 -8.58 -1.53
C TRP A 172 16.76 -8.75 -0.32
N LEU A 173 16.36 -9.59 0.63
CA LEU A 173 17.03 -9.74 1.92
C LEU A 173 18.09 -10.85 1.93
N GLN A 174 18.32 -11.53 0.80
CA GLN A 174 19.11 -12.77 0.77
C GLN A 174 20.62 -12.53 0.66
N ASP A 175 21.04 -11.42 0.07
CA ASP A 175 22.44 -10.98 0.02
C ASP A 175 22.58 -9.47 -0.25
N ASN A 176 23.79 -8.92 -0.07
CA ASN A 176 24.03 -7.49 -0.24
C ASN A 176 23.89 -7.02 -1.69
N ASN A 177 24.15 -7.86 -2.69
CA ASN A 177 24.07 -7.45 -4.09
C ASN A 177 22.61 -7.21 -4.49
N THR A 178 21.70 -8.10 -4.08
CA THR A 178 20.27 -7.96 -4.36
C THR A 178 19.63 -6.86 -3.51
N LEU A 179 20.10 -6.66 -2.28
CA LEU A 179 19.66 -5.56 -1.40
C LEU A 179 19.87 -4.18 -2.04
N TYR A 180 21.01 -3.98 -2.70
CA TYR A 180 21.36 -2.73 -3.39
C TYR A 180 21.09 -2.78 -4.91
N ASN A 181 20.24 -3.69 -5.37
CA ASN A 181 19.92 -3.81 -6.79
C ASN A 181 19.18 -2.57 -7.31
N THR A 182 19.72 -1.93 -8.34
CA THR A 182 19.18 -0.67 -8.89
C THR A 182 18.23 -0.87 -10.07
N GLY A 183 17.99 -2.13 -10.47
CA GLY A 183 17.05 -2.50 -11.54
C GLY A 183 15.83 -3.28 -11.04
N LYS A 184 15.18 -3.97 -11.96
CA LYS A 184 14.10 -4.94 -11.70
C LYS A 184 14.69 -6.30 -11.33
N LEU A 185 14.09 -6.97 -10.35
CA LEU A 185 14.48 -8.33 -9.93
C LEU A 185 13.56 -9.36 -10.58
N PRO A 186 14.07 -10.32 -11.37
CA PRO A 186 13.26 -11.43 -11.88
C PRO A 186 12.93 -12.42 -10.76
N PRO A 187 11.97 -13.35 -10.97
CA PRO A 187 11.69 -14.43 -10.04
C PRO A 187 12.94 -15.19 -9.58
N THR A 188 13.01 -15.52 -8.29
CA THR A 188 14.04 -16.43 -7.77
C THR A 188 13.83 -17.84 -8.32
N HIS A 189 14.87 -18.68 -8.27
CA HIS A 189 14.72 -20.11 -8.61
C HIS A 189 13.66 -20.81 -7.74
N GLN A 190 13.55 -20.45 -6.45
CA GLN A 190 12.51 -20.95 -5.55
C GLN A 190 11.12 -20.55 -6.02
N LEU A 191 10.90 -19.28 -6.40
CA LEU A 191 9.62 -18.77 -6.88
C LEU A 191 9.19 -19.49 -8.16
N LEU A 192 10.11 -19.67 -9.12
CA LEU A 192 9.84 -20.43 -10.35
C LEU A 192 9.48 -21.89 -10.04
N ALA A 193 10.28 -22.55 -9.22
CA ALA A 193 10.07 -23.95 -8.86
C ALA A 193 8.73 -24.16 -8.15
N PHE A 194 8.34 -23.24 -7.25
CA PHE A 194 7.08 -23.28 -6.54
C PHE A 194 5.88 -23.25 -7.49
N TYR A 195 5.77 -22.19 -8.32
CA TYR A 195 4.63 -22.04 -9.23
C TYR A 195 4.60 -23.13 -10.30
N TRP A 196 5.75 -23.57 -10.82
CA TRP A 196 5.78 -24.68 -11.77
C TRP A 196 5.45 -26.02 -11.13
N TRP A 197 5.84 -26.27 -9.88
CA TRP A 197 5.43 -27.47 -9.17
C TRP A 197 3.92 -27.48 -8.92
N ILE A 198 3.33 -26.35 -8.54
CA ILE A 198 1.88 -26.18 -8.40
C ILE A 198 1.15 -26.60 -9.68
N ASN A 199 1.64 -26.14 -10.84
CA ASN A 199 0.98 -26.37 -12.11
C ASN A 199 1.28 -27.76 -12.69
N LYS A 200 2.56 -28.17 -12.72
CA LYS A 200 3.02 -29.38 -13.44
C LYS A 200 2.92 -30.67 -12.62
N VAL A 201 3.03 -30.59 -11.29
CA VAL A 201 3.13 -31.77 -10.41
C VAL A 201 1.92 -31.90 -9.49
N TYR A 202 1.64 -30.85 -8.72
CA TYR A 202 0.48 -30.85 -7.82
C TYR A 202 -0.84 -30.81 -8.61
N ASN A 203 -0.83 -30.09 -9.74
CA ASN A 203 -1.96 -29.85 -10.63
C ASN A 203 -3.11 -29.18 -9.86
N ALA A 204 -2.83 -28.00 -9.31
CA ALA A 204 -3.81 -27.22 -8.55
C ALA A 204 -5.02 -26.83 -9.42
N SER A 205 -6.21 -26.90 -8.83
CA SER A 205 -7.43 -26.37 -9.44
C SER A 205 -7.46 -24.83 -9.36
N ALA A 206 -6.92 -24.26 -8.29
CA ALA A 206 -6.74 -22.82 -8.13
C ALA A 206 -5.71 -22.50 -7.04
N ILE A 207 -5.20 -21.27 -7.10
CA ILE A 207 -4.40 -20.63 -6.04
C ILE A 207 -5.31 -19.64 -5.31
N LEU A 208 -5.35 -19.71 -3.98
CA LEU A 208 -5.90 -18.67 -3.13
C LEU A 208 -4.75 -17.94 -2.45
N SER A 209 -4.51 -16.70 -2.83
CA SER A 209 -3.47 -15.88 -2.24
C SER A 209 -4.03 -15.01 -1.11
N ILE A 210 -3.36 -15.07 0.04
CA ILE A 210 -3.46 -14.05 1.10
C ILE A 210 -2.26 -13.09 1.01
N PHE A 211 -1.22 -13.46 0.26
CA PHE A 211 -0.11 -12.62 -0.15
C PHE A 211 0.51 -13.21 -1.42
N SER A 212 0.88 -12.34 -2.37
CA SER A 212 1.54 -12.73 -3.61
C SER A 212 2.63 -11.73 -3.97
N LEU A 213 3.61 -12.19 -4.73
CA LEU A 213 4.60 -11.33 -5.38
C LEU A 213 4.40 -11.25 -6.89
N VAL A 214 3.45 -11.99 -7.46
CA VAL A 214 3.35 -12.21 -8.91
C VAL A 214 3.10 -10.91 -9.67
N GLU A 215 2.28 -10.03 -9.11
CA GLU A 215 1.95 -8.72 -9.67
C GLU A 215 3.15 -7.75 -9.67
N LEU A 216 4.11 -7.97 -8.76
CA LEU A 216 5.35 -7.21 -8.64
C LEU A 216 6.45 -7.71 -9.58
N MET A 217 6.26 -8.87 -10.22
CA MET A 217 7.26 -9.45 -11.11
C MET A 217 7.42 -8.65 -12.41
N PRO A 218 8.65 -8.54 -12.96
CA PRO A 218 8.90 -7.69 -14.11
C PRO A 218 8.05 -8.08 -15.34
N GLY A 219 7.56 -7.08 -16.07
CA GLY A 219 6.72 -7.27 -17.25
C GLY A 219 5.98 -6.00 -17.65
N LYS A 220 5.00 -6.11 -18.53
CA LYS A 220 4.16 -4.98 -18.92
C LYS A 220 3.28 -4.49 -17.76
N GLN A 221 3.18 -3.18 -17.60
CA GLN A 221 2.32 -2.51 -16.60
C GLN A 221 0.81 -2.86 -16.70
N ALA A 222 0.33 -3.18 -17.91
CA ALA A 222 -1.04 -3.66 -18.16
C ALA A 222 -1.07 -4.44 -19.48
N GLY A 223 -2.06 -5.32 -19.65
CA GLY A 223 -2.18 -6.14 -20.85
C GLY A 223 -1.04 -7.16 -20.96
N LEU A 224 -0.90 -7.97 -19.90
CA LEU A 224 0.18 -8.92 -19.72
C LEU A 224 0.36 -9.84 -20.96
N SER A 225 1.60 -9.93 -21.44
CA SER A 225 2.03 -10.94 -22.41
C SER A 225 2.11 -12.30 -21.73
N ALA A 226 1.85 -13.40 -22.47
CA ALA A 226 2.14 -14.74 -21.97
C ALA A 226 3.64 -14.97 -21.68
N GLU A 227 4.51 -14.07 -22.17
CA GLU A 227 5.96 -14.06 -21.94
C GLU A 227 6.40 -13.15 -20.79
N ASP A 228 5.47 -12.41 -20.15
CA ASP A 228 5.79 -11.64 -18.95
C ASP A 228 5.86 -12.57 -17.74
N TRP A 229 6.68 -12.24 -16.72
CA TRP A 229 6.93 -13.15 -15.59
C TRP A 229 5.67 -13.56 -14.84
N GLY A 230 4.71 -12.66 -14.67
CA GLY A 230 3.43 -12.99 -14.04
C GLY A 230 2.67 -14.10 -14.78
N ALA A 231 2.73 -14.12 -16.11
CA ALA A 231 2.12 -15.16 -16.93
C ALA A 231 2.96 -16.45 -16.95
N ILE A 232 4.29 -16.34 -16.97
CA ILE A 232 5.21 -17.48 -16.91
C ILE A 232 5.08 -18.26 -15.59
N LEU A 233 4.89 -17.54 -14.47
CA LEU A 233 4.68 -18.13 -13.15
C LEU A 233 3.30 -18.80 -13.08
N LEU A 234 2.23 -18.03 -13.28
CA LEU A 234 0.87 -18.55 -13.09
C LEU A 234 0.43 -19.52 -14.17
N GLN A 235 1.01 -19.43 -15.37
CA GLN A 235 0.53 -20.12 -16.56
C GLN A 235 -0.97 -19.90 -16.74
N ASP A 236 -1.76 -20.96 -16.76
CA ASP A 236 -3.21 -20.94 -16.91
C ASP A 236 -3.99 -21.10 -15.58
N THR A 237 -3.30 -21.32 -14.46
CA THR A 237 -3.93 -21.58 -13.17
C THR A 237 -4.76 -20.38 -12.68
N PRO A 238 -6.04 -20.59 -12.31
CA PRO A 238 -6.86 -19.56 -11.67
C PRO A 238 -6.23 -19.09 -10.36
N ILE A 239 -6.13 -17.77 -10.18
CA ILE A 239 -5.66 -17.16 -8.93
C ILE A 239 -6.72 -16.21 -8.39
N ILE A 240 -7.08 -16.45 -7.13
CA ILE A 240 -7.99 -15.63 -6.33
C ILE A 240 -7.14 -15.00 -5.25
N HIS A 241 -7.23 -13.69 -5.06
CA HIS A 241 -6.41 -12.97 -4.08
C HIS A 241 -7.29 -12.15 -3.15
N VAL A 242 -6.97 -12.14 -1.87
CA VAL A 242 -7.69 -11.35 -0.87
C VAL A 242 -6.92 -10.10 -0.52
N LEU A 243 -7.62 -8.96 -0.48
CA LEU A 243 -7.04 -7.65 -0.22
C LEU A 243 -7.94 -6.83 0.71
N PRO A 244 -7.38 -5.90 1.52
CA PRO A 244 -8.23 -4.99 2.27
C PRO A 244 -9.03 -4.10 1.30
N MET A 245 -10.22 -3.69 1.73
CA MET A 245 -11.20 -2.96 0.89
C MET A 245 -10.69 -1.63 0.34
N ASP A 246 -9.64 -1.07 0.92
CA ASP A 246 -9.00 0.16 0.49
C ASP A 246 -7.72 -0.06 -0.33
N ALA A 247 -7.28 -1.30 -0.58
CA ALA A 247 -6.10 -1.60 -1.41
C ALA A 247 -6.27 -1.23 -2.89
N PRO A 248 -5.17 -0.94 -3.62
CA PRO A 248 -5.17 -0.66 -5.05
C PRO A 248 -5.29 -1.92 -5.94
N ALA A 249 -6.32 -2.73 -5.71
CA ALA A 249 -6.58 -4.03 -6.38
C ALA A 249 -6.50 -4.05 -7.92
N ILE A 250 -6.58 -2.89 -8.57
CA ILE A 250 -6.42 -2.76 -10.03
C ILE A 250 -5.02 -3.15 -10.51
N PHE A 251 -4.01 -2.98 -9.67
CA PHE A 251 -2.64 -3.37 -9.94
C PHE A 251 -2.55 -4.89 -10.14
N ASP A 252 -2.97 -5.66 -9.14
CA ASP A 252 -3.04 -7.12 -9.11
C ASP A 252 -3.82 -7.70 -10.30
N LYS A 253 -5.00 -7.11 -10.58
CA LYS A 253 -5.85 -7.48 -11.72
C LYS A 253 -5.13 -7.32 -13.06
N ARG A 254 -4.43 -6.20 -13.27
CA ARG A 254 -3.77 -5.89 -14.54
C ARG A 254 -2.46 -6.66 -14.73
N ARG A 255 -1.75 -6.92 -13.63
CA ARG A 255 -0.39 -7.46 -13.62
C ARG A 255 -0.31 -8.97 -13.42
N ALA A 256 -1.34 -9.59 -12.85
CA ALA A 256 -1.39 -11.02 -12.57
C ALA A 256 -2.75 -11.68 -12.92
N ASN A 257 -3.71 -10.94 -13.50
CA ASN A 257 -5.05 -11.45 -13.84
C ASN A 257 -5.77 -12.09 -12.65
N MET A 258 -5.58 -11.55 -11.45
CA MET A 258 -6.17 -12.04 -10.21
C MET A 258 -7.65 -11.65 -10.10
N LEU A 259 -8.46 -12.60 -9.61
CA LEU A 259 -9.79 -12.30 -9.10
C LEU A 259 -9.65 -11.83 -7.65
N ILE A 260 -10.02 -10.58 -7.37
CA ILE A 260 -9.89 -10.02 -6.02
C ILE A 260 -11.18 -10.22 -5.24
N ILE A 261 -11.05 -10.65 -3.98
CA ILE A 261 -12.11 -10.61 -2.98
C ILE A 261 -11.66 -9.68 -1.86
N ASN A 262 -12.35 -8.56 -1.67
CA ASN A 262 -11.97 -7.63 -0.61
C ASN A 262 -12.43 -8.09 0.77
N PHE A 263 -11.70 -7.67 1.82
CA PHE A 263 -12.08 -7.83 3.22
C PHE A 263 -12.03 -6.49 3.96
N MET A 264 -12.67 -6.39 5.13
CA MET A 264 -12.71 -5.17 5.92
C MET A 264 -11.33 -4.78 6.46
N THR A 265 -11.02 -3.49 6.44
CA THR A 265 -9.88 -2.98 7.23
C THR A 265 -10.15 -3.16 8.73
N PRO A 266 -9.12 -3.15 9.58
CA PRO A 266 -9.32 -3.09 11.03
C PRO A 266 -10.22 -1.93 11.43
N VAL A 267 -10.85 -2.07 12.59
CA VAL A 267 -11.65 -0.98 13.16
C VAL A 267 -10.73 0.18 13.50
N LEU A 268 -11.07 1.36 13.01
CA LEU A 268 -10.38 2.59 13.38
C LEU A 268 -11.01 3.16 14.66
N LEU A 269 -10.21 3.33 15.71
CA LEU A 269 -10.64 3.93 16.98
C LEU A 269 -9.80 5.18 17.28
N PRO A 270 -10.33 6.20 17.97
CA PRO A 270 -9.52 7.29 18.49
C PRO A 270 -8.38 6.76 19.38
N ALA A 271 -7.17 7.28 19.21
CA ALA A 271 -6.00 6.80 19.95
C ALA A 271 -6.13 7.06 21.45
N GLY A 272 -6.83 8.14 21.83
CA GLY A 272 -6.93 8.59 23.21
C GLY A 272 -5.58 9.06 23.76
N LEU A 273 -5.53 9.33 25.06
CA LEU A 273 -4.28 9.58 25.79
C LEU A 273 -4.07 8.47 26.81
N TYR A 274 -2.82 8.09 27.03
CA TYR A 274 -2.44 7.11 28.04
C TYR A 274 -1.16 7.52 28.78
N GLY A 275 -1.00 6.98 30.00
CA GLY A 275 0.19 7.17 30.81
C GLY A 275 0.55 8.63 31.03
N ASN A 276 1.80 8.99 30.72
CA ASN A 276 2.34 10.34 30.93
C ASN A 276 1.63 11.41 30.09
N LEU A 277 1.05 11.05 28.92
CA LEU A 277 0.31 12.00 28.09
C LEU A 277 -1.00 12.43 28.77
N THR A 278 -1.71 11.49 29.42
CA THR A 278 -2.91 11.80 30.21
C THR A 278 -2.56 12.66 31.42
N SER A 279 -1.48 12.31 32.13
CA SER A 279 -1.04 13.10 33.29
C SER A 279 -0.64 14.52 32.91
N LEU A 280 0.07 14.70 31.79
CA LEU A 280 0.41 16.01 31.25
C LEU A 280 -0.85 16.82 30.91
N TYR A 281 -1.81 16.20 30.22
CA TYR A 281 -3.08 16.84 29.87
C TYR A 281 -3.87 17.30 31.10
N ASP A 282 -3.98 16.45 32.13
CA ASP A 282 -4.64 16.80 33.40
C ASP A 282 -3.91 17.90 34.18
N ASN A 283 -2.57 17.92 34.14
CA ASN A 283 -1.76 18.96 34.77
C ASN A 283 -1.93 20.31 34.07
N ILE A 284 -1.98 20.34 32.73
CA ILE A 284 -2.28 21.56 31.96
C ILE A 284 -3.69 22.08 32.31
N ARG A 285 -4.69 21.20 32.39
CA ARG A 285 -6.04 21.58 32.84
C ARG A 285 -6.01 22.17 34.25
N SER A 286 -5.33 21.51 35.19
CA SER A 286 -5.22 21.96 36.58
C SER A 286 -4.46 23.30 36.71
N TYR A 287 -3.44 23.53 35.87
CA TYR A 287 -2.74 24.82 35.75
C TYR A 287 -3.67 25.95 35.31
N ARG A 288 -4.56 25.68 34.34
CA ARG A 288 -5.53 26.65 33.83
C ARG A 288 -6.65 26.95 34.83
N GLU A 289 -7.07 25.96 35.61
CA GLU A 289 -8.17 26.08 36.59
C GLU A 289 -7.73 26.70 37.93
N THR A 290 -6.48 26.50 38.35
CA THR A 290 -6.01 27.01 39.65
C THR A 290 -5.86 28.53 39.68
N THR A 291 -6.34 29.15 40.75
CA THR A 291 -6.14 30.58 41.04
C THR A 291 -5.04 30.85 42.08
N ASP A 292 -4.49 29.80 42.70
CA ASP A 292 -3.39 29.92 43.68
C ASP A 292 -2.04 30.10 42.96
N PRO A 293 -1.32 31.23 43.16
CA PRO A 293 -0.06 31.50 42.47
C PRO A 293 1.05 30.48 42.76
N THR A 294 1.11 29.94 43.97
CA THR A 294 2.13 28.96 44.38
C THR A 294 1.88 27.64 43.67
N LEU A 295 0.62 27.23 43.63
CA LEU A 295 0.21 26.00 42.95
C LEU A 295 0.37 26.14 41.42
N LYS A 296 0.12 27.34 40.88
CA LYS A 296 0.29 27.63 39.46
C LYS A 296 1.76 27.52 39.03
N GLU A 297 2.71 28.01 39.83
CA GLU A 297 4.14 27.83 39.53
C GLU A 297 4.58 26.36 39.68
N ALA A 298 4.06 25.64 40.67
CA ALA A 298 4.35 24.21 40.83
C ALA A 298 3.87 23.36 39.64
N TYR A 299 2.64 23.59 39.15
CA TYR A 299 2.15 22.93 37.94
C TYR A 299 2.99 23.28 36.70
N LYS A 300 3.43 24.53 36.59
CA LYS A 300 4.29 24.96 35.49
C LYS A 300 5.62 24.20 35.47
N GLU A 301 6.29 24.08 36.62
CA GLU A 301 7.53 23.29 36.72
C GLU A 301 7.29 21.81 36.36
N GLU A 302 6.19 21.23 36.84
CA GLU A 302 5.83 19.84 36.56
C GLU A 302 5.54 19.62 35.06
N ILE A 303 4.76 20.51 34.42
CA ILE A 303 4.46 20.46 32.98
C ILE A 303 5.74 20.53 32.16
N ILE A 304 6.67 21.43 32.50
CA ILE A 304 7.97 21.54 31.80
C ILE A 304 8.80 20.26 31.97
N ASN A 305 8.77 19.65 33.15
CA ASN A 305 9.49 18.40 33.38
C ASN A 305 8.86 17.22 32.61
N GLN A 306 7.54 17.11 32.62
CA GLN A 306 6.80 16.07 31.91
C GLN A 306 6.97 16.17 30.40
N THR A 307 6.87 17.38 29.84
CA THR A 307 7.11 17.62 28.41
C THR A 307 8.52 17.23 27.99
N ARG A 308 9.56 17.61 28.74
CA ARG A 308 10.94 17.15 28.52
C ARG A 308 11.08 15.63 28.60
N GLY A 309 10.45 15.00 29.60
CA GLY A 309 10.45 13.55 29.75
C GLY A 309 9.76 12.81 28.60
N LEU A 310 8.82 13.47 27.93
CA LEU A 310 8.12 12.99 26.74
C LEU A 310 8.84 13.34 25.43
N GLY A 311 9.94 14.11 25.47
CA GLY A 311 10.62 14.62 24.28
C GLY A 311 9.87 15.74 23.54
N LEU A 312 8.86 16.36 24.18
CA LEU A 312 8.20 17.57 23.70
C LEU A 312 9.03 18.76 24.19
N GLU A 313 9.84 19.36 23.31
CA GLU A 313 10.78 20.40 23.70
C GLU A 313 10.07 21.71 24.07
N TYR A 314 10.38 22.25 25.25
CA TYR A 314 10.01 23.63 25.63
C TYR A 314 11.14 24.59 25.25
N TYR A 315 10.85 25.57 24.39
CA TYR A 315 11.79 26.63 24.04
C TYR A 315 11.56 27.85 24.94
N PRO A 316 12.57 28.31 25.72
CA PRO A 316 12.42 29.43 26.65
C PRO A 316 12.08 30.77 26.00
N GLU A 317 12.19 30.86 24.67
CA GLU A 317 11.94 32.08 23.89
C GLU A 317 10.44 32.32 23.63
N THR A 318 9.60 31.29 23.77
CA THR A 318 8.12 31.39 23.74
C THR A 318 7.56 31.61 25.14
N SER A 319 6.45 32.34 25.25
CA SER A 319 5.77 32.47 26.54
C SER A 319 5.26 31.10 27.03
N PHE A 320 5.21 30.89 28.35
CA PHE A 320 4.72 29.62 28.88
C PHE A 320 3.27 29.32 28.45
N GLU A 321 2.44 30.37 28.29
CA GLU A 321 1.05 30.24 27.84
C GLU A 321 0.97 29.76 26.38
N GLU A 322 1.77 30.34 25.47
CA GLU A 322 1.85 29.87 24.07
C GLU A 322 2.33 28.42 24.00
N PHE A 323 3.35 28.07 24.79
CA PHE A 323 3.86 26.70 24.86
C PHE A 323 2.78 25.69 25.30
N ILE A 324 2.04 25.96 26.39
CA ILE A 324 1.00 25.03 26.82
C ILE A 324 -0.18 24.99 25.85
N ASP A 325 -0.45 26.05 25.09
CA ASP A 325 -1.45 26.06 24.03
C ASP A 325 -1.04 25.12 22.88
N GLU A 326 0.21 25.19 22.42
CA GLU A 326 0.77 24.27 21.42
C GLU A 326 0.76 22.82 21.89
N VAL A 327 1.24 22.57 23.11
CA VAL A 327 1.23 21.22 23.70
C VAL A 327 -0.20 20.70 23.88
N THR A 328 -1.15 21.55 24.29
CA THR A 328 -2.56 21.16 24.39
C THR A 328 -3.12 20.80 23.03
N ALA A 329 -2.85 21.60 21.99
CA ALA A 329 -3.31 21.33 20.64
C ALA A 329 -2.76 20.00 20.12
N TYR A 330 -1.46 19.73 20.35
CA TYR A 330 -0.83 18.46 20.01
C TYR A 330 -1.46 17.27 20.76
N LEU A 331 -1.71 17.40 22.07
CA LEU A 331 -2.35 16.35 22.86
C LEU A 331 -3.79 16.09 22.43
N GLU A 332 -4.57 17.13 22.15
CA GLU A 332 -5.93 16.96 21.62
C GLU A 332 -5.91 16.32 20.22
N ASP A 333 -4.96 16.69 19.35
CA ASP A 333 -4.80 16.06 18.03
C ASP A 333 -4.50 14.56 18.13
N ILE A 334 -3.54 14.16 18.98
CA ILE A 334 -3.27 12.74 19.26
C ILE A 334 -4.53 12.05 19.78
N LYS A 335 -5.18 12.63 20.78
CA LYS A 335 -6.31 12.04 21.49
C LYS A 335 -7.47 11.70 20.56
N VAL A 336 -7.75 12.54 19.57
CA VAL A 336 -8.86 12.37 18.62
C VAL A 336 -8.44 11.70 17.31
N SER A 337 -7.14 11.51 17.06
CA SER A 337 -6.63 10.83 15.88
C SER A 337 -7.06 9.36 15.85
N TYR A 338 -7.66 8.94 14.73
CA TYR A 338 -8.01 7.53 14.52
C TYR A 338 -6.77 6.69 14.27
N MET A 339 -6.73 5.48 14.83
CA MET A 339 -5.70 4.46 14.59
C MET A 339 -6.32 3.07 14.35
N PRO A 340 -5.68 2.18 13.57
CA PRO A 340 -6.12 0.80 13.43
C PRO A 340 -6.04 0.07 14.77
N TYR A 341 -7.16 -0.50 15.21
CA TYR A 341 -7.24 -1.27 16.44
C TYR A 341 -7.19 -2.77 16.14
N GLY A 342 -5.98 -3.33 16.27
CA GLY A 342 -5.72 -4.74 16.01
C GLY A 342 -5.72 -5.11 14.52
N SER A 343 -5.96 -6.37 14.23
CA SER A 343 -5.96 -6.92 12.87
C SER A 343 -7.33 -7.51 12.54
N HIS A 344 -7.73 -7.42 11.28
CA HIS A 344 -8.97 -8.02 10.79
C HIS A 344 -8.88 -9.55 10.75
N THR A 345 -10.00 -10.23 10.98
CA THR A 345 -10.11 -11.68 10.80
C THR A 345 -11.23 -11.96 9.82
N LEU A 346 -10.98 -12.75 8.77
CA LEU A 346 -11.96 -12.99 7.70
C LEU A 346 -13.31 -13.48 8.24
N GLY A 347 -14.38 -12.79 7.80
CA GLY A 347 -15.75 -13.07 8.20
C GLY A 347 -16.07 -12.75 9.67
N VAL A 348 -15.22 -11.98 10.36
CA VAL A 348 -15.49 -11.40 11.69
C VAL A 348 -15.67 -9.90 11.50
N VAL A 349 -16.74 -9.35 12.05
CA VAL A 349 -17.08 -7.92 11.93
C VAL A 349 -17.08 -7.30 13.32
N PRO A 350 -16.88 -5.98 13.45
CA PRO A 350 -16.96 -5.33 14.75
C PRO A 350 -18.31 -5.52 15.42
N GLU A 351 -18.28 -5.72 16.74
CA GLU A 351 -19.47 -5.86 17.59
C GLU A 351 -19.32 -4.96 18.83
N GLY A 352 -20.43 -4.71 19.52
CA GLY A 352 -20.46 -3.90 20.73
C GLY A 352 -19.87 -2.50 20.56
N ASP A 353 -18.92 -2.14 21.43
CA ASP A 353 -18.33 -0.80 21.46
C ASP A 353 -17.52 -0.47 20.19
N GLN A 354 -16.82 -1.45 19.61
CA GLN A 354 -16.09 -1.25 18.34
C GLN A 354 -17.03 -0.87 17.20
N LEU A 355 -18.22 -1.48 17.15
CA LEU A 355 -19.24 -1.15 16.15
C LEU A 355 -19.78 0.27 16.36
N ILE A 356 -20.05 0.66 17.61
CA ILE A 356 -20.51 2.03 17.94
C ILE A 356 -19.49 3.07 17.47
N GLN A 357 -18.21 2.84 17.78
CA GLN A 357 -17.15 3.78 17.40
C GLN A 357 -16.94 3.87 15.89
N LEU A 358 -16.99 2.74 15.17
CA LEU A 358 -16.92 2.73 13.71
C LEU A 358 -18.12 3.47 13.09
N LEU A 359 -19.34 3.18 13.55
CA LEU A 359 -20.54 3.87 13.05
C LEU A 359 -20.46 5.38 13.31
N GLN A 360 -20.03 5.78 14.51
CA GLN A 360 -19.83 7.18 14.84
C GLN A 360 -18.82 7.86 13.92
N ALA A 361 -17.75 7.15 13.53
CA ALA A 361 -16.77 7.69 12.59
C ALA A 361 -17.33 7.81 11.16
N MET A 362 -18.17 6.86 10.72
CA MET A 362 -18.79 6.85 9.39
C MET A 362 -19.95 7.87 9.23
N LEU A 363 -20.58 8.24 10.34
CA LEU A 363 -21.73 9.14 10.35
C LEU A 363 -21.29 10.60 10.23
N PRO A 364 -22.12 11.47 9.62
CA PRO A 364 -21.79 12.89 9.47
C PRO A 364 -21.78 13.61 10.83
N ASP A 365 -20.90 14.60 10.99
CA ASP A 365 -20.79 15.43 12.20
C ASP A 365 -21.98 16.41 12.37
N LYS A 366 -23.19 15.87 12.58
CA LYS A 366 -24.43 16.64 12.80
C LYS A 366 -24.81 16.76 14.28
N ILE A 367 -24.39 15.80 15.09
CA ILE A 367 -24.76 15.68 16.51
C ILE A 367 -23.48 15.63 17.33
N ASN A 368 -23.50 16.19 18.54
CA ASN A 368 -22.41 16.04 19.50
C ASN A 368 -22.05 14.55 19.68
N LYS A 369 -20.75 14.24 19.65
CA LYS A 369 -20.22 12.87 19.76
C LYS A 369 -20.75 12.11 20.99
N GLU A 370 -20.87 12.76 22.14
CA GLU A 370 -21.38 12.11 23.36
C GLU A 370 -22.85 11.73 23.22
N THR A 371 -23.66 12.63 22.66
CA THR A 371 -25.08 12.36 22.40
C THR A 371 -25.25 11.26 21.34
N SER A 372 -24.49 11.32 20.25
CA SER A 372 -24.48 10.28 19.22
C SER A 372 -24.14 8.92 19.84
N ARG A 373 -23.11 8.86 20.68
CA ARG A 373 -22.69 7.62 21.33
C ARG A 373 -23.82 7.02 22.16
N ARG A 374 -24.43 7.81 23.04
CA ARG A 374 -25.55 7.36 23.89
C ARG A 374 -26.75 6.87 23.08
N LEU A 375 -27.09 7.53 21.97
CA LEU A 375 -28.16 7.09 21.07
C LEU A 375 -27.83 5.75 20.40
N LEU A 376 -26.60 5.60 19.88
CA LEU A 376 -26.15 4.37 19.25
C LEU A 376 -26.08 3.20 20.26
N GLU A 377 -25.66 3.46 21.50
CA GLU A 377 -25.66 2.46 22.58
C GLU A 377 -27.07 1.91 22.84
N GLU A 378 -28.08 2.77 22.90
CA GLU A 378 -29.48 2.36 23.06
C GLU A 378 -29.99 1.52 21.89
N MET A 379 -29.64 1.88 20.65
CA MET A 379 -30.04 1.11 19.48
C MET A 379 -29.30 -0.23 19.36
N ILE A 380 -28.03 -0.28 19.73
CA ILE A 380 -27.18 -1.45 19.50
C ILE A 380 -27.26 -2.45 20.65
N PHE A 381 -27.24 -1.99 21.90
CA PHE A 381 -27.30 -2.87 23.07
C PHE A 381 -28.73 -3.19 23.50
N ASN A 382 -29.66 -2.24 23.35
CA ASN A 382 -31.05 -2.41 23.80
C ASN A 382 -32.05 -2.64 22.66
N ASN A 383 -31.59 -2.71 21.40
CA ASN A 383 -32.43 -2.93 20.20
C ASN A 383 -33.61 -1.94 20.08
N LEU A 384 -33.44 -0.70 20.56
CA LEU A 384 -34.46 0.33 20.40
C LEU A 384 -34.53 0.83 18.95
N THR A 385 -35.72 1.24 18.52
CA THR A 385 -35.91 2.02 17.28
C THR A 385 -35.26 3.40 17.40
N ALA A 386 -35.07 4.08 16.26
CA ALA A 386 -34.50 5.43 16.23
C ALA A 386 -35.34 6.41 17.09
N GLU A 387 -36.66 6.30 17.07
CA GLU A 387 -37.59 7.13 17.82
C GLU A 387 -37.56 6.81 19.32
N GLU A 388 -37.52 5.53 19.70
CA GLU A 388 -37.44 5.11 21.10
C GLU A 388 -36.11 5.53 21.74
N ALA A 389 -34.99 5.38 21.02
CA ALA A 389 -33.68 5.80 21.48
C ALA A 389 -33.61 7.32 21.70
N GLN A 390 -34.14 8.09 20.74
CA GLN A 390 -34.28 9.55 20.87
C GLN A 390 -35.14 9.93 22.07
N PHE A 391 -36.34 9.36 22.19
CA PHE A 391 -37.24 9.70 23.28
C PHE A 391 -36.62 9.38 24.65
N LYS A 392 -35.86 8.28 24.76
CA LYS A 392 -35.18 7.89 25.99
C LYS A 392 -34.00 8.81 26.36
N ILE A 393 -33.20 9.23 25.39
CA ILE A 393 -31.98 10.02 25.63
C ILE A 393 -32.23 11.52 25.65
N LEU A 394 -33.16 12.00 24.80
CA LEU A 394 -33.43 13.42 24.54
C LEU A 394 -34.80 13.87 25.04
N GLY A 395 -35.73 12.96 25.33
CA GLY A 395 -37.10 13.29 25.76
C GLY A 395 -38.03 13.73 24.63
N ASN A 396 -37.54 13.78 23.39
CA ASN A 396 -38.31 14.13 22.19
C ASN A 396 -37.76 13.37 20.98
N THR A 397 -38.42 13.51 19.83
CA THR A 397 -37.98 12.98 18.55
C THR A 397 -37.90 14.10 17.51
N THR A 398 -36.91 14.03 16.63
CA THR A 398 -36.75 14.97 15.51
C THR A 398 -36.45 14.21 14.22
N LEU A 399 -36.88 14.73 13.08
CA LEU A 399 -36.63 14.08 11.79
C LEU A 399 -35.14 13.98 11.50
N GLU A 400 -34.36 15.02 11.79
CA GLU A 400 -32.92 15.06 11.54
C GLU A 400 -32.15 13.95 12.27
N ILE A 401 -32.45 13.74 13.56
CA ILE A 401 -31.81 12.68 14.34
C ILE A 401 -32.35 11.31 13.92
N THR A 402 -33.63 11.22 13.51
CA THR A 402 -34.19 9.99 12.96
C THR A 402 -33.45 9.56 11.69
N GLU A 403 -33.25 10.45 10.73
CA GLU A 403 -32.48 10.20 9.50
C GLU A 403 -31.02 9.81 9.81
N TYR A 404 -30.40 10.46 10.81
CA TYR A 404 -29.06 10.13 11.28
C TYR A 404 -28.96 8.70 11.82
N LEU A 405 -29.94 8.28 12.63
CA LEU A 405 -29.97 6.95 13.23
C LEU A 405 -30.41 5.86 12.24
N GLU A 406 -31.28 6.18 11.28
CA GLU A 406 -31.62 5.28 10.16
C GLU A 406 -30.40 5.03 9.27
N LEU A 407 -29.59 6.05 9.00
CA LEU A 407 -28.31 5.89 8.30
C LEU A 407 -27.35 4.98 9.08
N ALA A 408 -27.32 5.10 10.41
CA ALA A 408 -26.52 4.21 11.26
C ALA A 408 -26.99 2.74 11.18
N ILE A 409 -28.31 2.51 11.06
CA ILE A 409 -28.88 1.17 10.83
C ILE A 409 -28.45 0.62 9.48
N ASP A 410 -28.50 1.41 8.40
CA ASP A 410 -28.04 1.01 7.07
C ASP A 410 -26.56 0.60 7.10
N TYR A 411 -25.69 1.44 7.67
CA TYR A 411 -24.27 1.14 7.79
C TYR A 411 -24.01 -0.09 8.65
N LYS A 412 -24.71 -0.26 9.77
CA LYS A 412 -24.64 -1.48 10.60
C LYS A 412 -24.98 -2.71 9.78
N GLN A 413 -26.02 -2.65 8.96
CA GLN A 413 -26.44 -3.77 8.13
C GLN A 413 -25.38 -4.12 7.08
N ARG A 414 -24.79 -3.13 6.39
CA ARG A 414 -23.69 -3.35 5.45
C ARG A 414 -22.43 -3.93 6.11
N ILE A 415 -22.11 -3.49 7.34
CA ILE A 415 -21.03 -4.08 8.14
C ILE A 415 -21.35 -5.54 8.44
N LEU A 416 -22.57 -5.85 8.92
CA LEU A 416 -22.97 -7.23 9.24
C LEU A 416 -22.92 -8.16 8.01
N GLU A 417 -23.26 -7.65 6.83
CA GLU A 417 -23.17 -8.39 5.57
C GLU A 417 -21.74 -8.76 5.18
N SER A 418 -20.73 -8.06 5.73
CA SER A 418 -19.30 -8.37 5.57
C SER A 418 -18.89 -9.67 6.27
N LYS A 419 -19.76 -10.27 7.09
CA LYS A 419 -19.58 -11.67 7.58
C LYS A 419 -19.45 -12.68 6.41
N ASN A 420 -19.86 -12.31 5.20
CA ASN A 420 -19.82 -13.16 4.00
C ASN A 420 -18.48 -13.19 3.25
N GLU A 421 -17.40 -12.61 3.77
CA GLU A 421 -16.06 -12.64 3.14
C GLU A 421 -15.61 -14.08 2.80
N ILE A 422 -15.64 -15.00 3.78
CA ILE A 422 -15.27 -16.40 3.57
C ILE A 422 -16.19 -17.07 2.55
N THR A 423 -17.51 -16.83 2.64
CA THR A 423 -18.48 -17.34 1.66
C THR A 423 -18.13 -16.88 0.24
N SER A 424 -17.70 -15.63 0.08
CA SER A 424 -17.32 -15.04 -1.21
C SER A 424 -16.03 -15.65 -1.76
N ILE A 425 -15.05 -15.92 -0.90
CA ILE A 425 -13.85 -16.68 -1.27
C ILE A 425 -14.22 -18.09 -1.76
N LEU A 426 -15.11 -18.79 -1.04
CA LEU A 426 -15.57 -20.13 -1.43
C LEU A 426 -16.34 -20.10 -2.76
N ASN A 427 -17.18 -19.08 -2.98
CA ASN A 427 -17.88 -18.88 -4.26
C ASN A 427 -16.88 -18.67 -5.40
N ALA A 428 -15.81 -17.89 -5.18
CA ALA A 428 -14.76 -17.70 -6.17
C ALA A 428 -14.01 -19.00 -6.49
N LEU A 429 -13.67 -19.81 -5.47
CA LEU A 429 -13.09 -21.15 -5.62
C LEU A 429 -14.04 -22.16 -6.28
N GLU A 430 -15.31 -21.80 -6.46
CA GLU A 430 -16.33 -22.54 -7.19
C GLU A 430 -16.57 -22.02 -8.60
N GLY A 431 -15.75 -21.07 -9.07
CA GLY A 431 -15.90 -20.44 -10.39
C GLY A 431 -17.21 -19.67 -10.52
N ALA A 432 -17.73 -19.12 -9.42
CA ALA A 432 -18.88 -18.24 -9.44
C ALA A 432 -18.51 -16.84 -9.96
N TYR A 433 -19.52 -16.11 -10.43
CA TYR A 433 -19.36 -14.69 -10.72
C TYR A 433 -19.31 -13.91 -9.41
N MET A 434 -18.33 -13.01 -9.28
CA MET A 434 -18.19 -12.18 -8.10
C MET A 434 -18.64 -10.75 -8.37
N THR A 435 -19.56 -10.27 -7.53
CA THR A 435 -20.15 -8.94 -7.64
C THR A 435 -19.08 -7.87 -7.49
N PRO A 436 -18.95 -6.93 -8.46
CA PRO A 436 -18.04 -5.81 -8.32
C PRO A 436 -18.55 -4.80 -7.29
N GLY A 437 -17.64 -4.08 -6.65
CA GLY A 437 -17.97 -3.01 -5.69
C GLY A 437 -16.94 -1.88 -5.69
N PRO A 438 -17.30 -0.67 -5.24
CA PRO A 438 -16.31 0.38 -5.09
C PRO A 438 -15.30 0.01 -3.98
N ARG A 439 -14.07 0.51 -4.12
CA ARG A 439 -13.05 0.44 -3.07
C ARG A 439 -13.15 1.62 -2.09
N GLY A 440 -12.44 1.52 -0.98
CA GLY A 440 -12.20 2.64 -0.06
C GLY A 440 -12.32 2.22 1.39
N ASP A 441 -11.82 3.07 2.27
CA ASP A 441 -12.05 2.95 3.71
C ASP A 441 -13.55 3.27 4.03
N PRO A 442 -14.18 2.52 4.97
CA PRO A 442 -15.61 2.67 5.25
C PRO A 442 -15.99 4.02 5.86
N ILE A 443 -15.08 4.75 6.51
CA ILE A 443 -15.35 6.10 7.04
C ILE A 443 -15.54 7.07 5.88
N LYS A 444 -14.65 7.02 4.89
CA LYS A 444 -14.69 7.95 3.75
C LYS A 444 -15.64 7.53 2.64
N ASN A 445 -15.78 6.22 2.43
CA ASN A 445 -16.63 5.65 1.39
C ASN A 445 -17.45 4.47 1.93
N PRO A 446 -18.54 4.71 2.68
CA PRO A 446 -19.42 3.66 3.20
C PRO A 446 -19.98 2.72 2.11
N GLU A 447 -20.06 3.18 0.86
CA GLU A 447 -20.49 2.36 -0.29
C GLU A 447 -19.51 1.22 -0.63
N ALA A 448 -18.29 1.27 -0.10
CA ALA A 448 -17.32 0.18 -0.19
C ALA A 448 -17.72 -1.04 0.66
N LEU A 449 -18.68 -0.89 1.59
CA LEU A 449 -19.36 -2.00 2.26
C LEU A 449 -20.59 -2.48 1.46
N PRO A 450 -20.99 -3.76 1.59
CA PRO A 450 -20.28 -4.82 2.30
C PRO A 450 -19.00 -5.26 1.57
N THR A 451 -18.08 -5.90 2.30
CA THR A 451 -16.90 -6.57 1.72
C THR A 451 -17.27 -7.97 1.18
N GLY A 452 -16.30 -8.73 0.70
CA GLY A 452 -16.54 -9.96 -0.08
C GLY A 452 -16.83 -9.69 -1.56
N ARG A 453 -16.53 -8.49 -2.06
CA ARG A 453 -16.77 -8.06 -3.44
C ARG A 453 -15.46 -7.98 -4.24
N ASN A 454 -15.61 -7.83 -5.55
CA ASN A 454 -14.52 -7.65 -6.48
C ASN A 454 -14.27 -6.14 -6.73
N PRO A 455 -13.33 -5.49 -6.02
CA PRO A 455 -13.25 -4.03 -6.01
C PRO A 455 -12.88 -3.43 -7.37
N TYR A 456 -13.42 -2.24 -7.67
CA TYR A 456 -13.01 -1.41 -8.79
C TYR A 456 -12.55 0.00 -8.32
N PRO A 457 -11.57 0.60 -9.02
CA PRO A 457 -11.20 1.99 -8.80
C PRO A 457 -12.26 2.93 -9.39
N PHE A 458 -12.26 4.20 -8.98
CA PHE A 458 -13.00 5.22 -9.71
C PHE A 458 -12.32 5.57 -11.05
N ASP A 459 -12.99 6.35 -11.90
CA ASP A 459 -12.46 6.75 -13.21
C ASP A 459 -11.21 7.66 -13.05
N PRO A 460 -10.00 7.21 -13.40
CA PRO A 460 -8.78 8.01 -13.20
C PRO A 460 -8.75 9.29 -14.04
N ARG A 461 -9.59 9.39 -15.09
CA ARG A 461 -9.65 10.59 -15.96
C ARG A 461 -10.34 11.77 -15.29
N THR A 462 -10.95 11.59 -14.12
CA THR A 462 -11.53 12.70 -13.35
C THR A 462 -10.51 13.39 -12.46
N ILE A 463 -9.27 12.90 -12.39
CA ILE A 463 -8.20 13.44 -11.56
C ILE A 463 -7.41 14.52 -12.35
N PRO A 464 -7.10 15.67 -11.75
CA PRO A 464 -7.67 16.17 -10.50
C PRO A 464 -9.14 16.57 -10.67
N THR A 465 -9.95 16.33 -9.62
CA THR A 465 -11.34 16.83 -9.61
C THR A 465 -11.36 18.34 -9.44
N LYS A 466 -12.46 19.01 -9.82
CA LYS A 466 -12.59 20.46 -9.62
C LYS A 466 -12.48 20.88 -8.15
N VAL A 467 -12.97 20.04 -7.23
CA VAL A 467 -12.86 20.28 -5.80
C VAL A 467 -11.41 20.11 -5.34
N ALA A 468 -10.73 19.05 -5.78
CA ALA A 468 -9.30 18.85 -5.49
C ALA A 468 -8.44 20.01 -6.01
N TRP A 469 -8.79 20.56 -7.19
CA TRP A 469 -8.13 21.74 -7.75
C TRP A 469 -8.24 22.97 -6.84
N GLU A 470 -9.45 23.31 -6.39
CA GLU A 470 -9.63 24.46 -5.49
C GLU A 470 -9.00 24.23 -4.10
N THR A 471 -8.98 22.98 -3.62
CA THR A 471 -8.25 22.63 -2.38
C THR A 471 -6.75 22.79 -2.56
N GLY A 472 -6.16 22.23 -3.62
CA GLY A 472 -4.73 22.33 -3.89
C GLY A 472 -4.25 23.77 -4.07
N LYS A 473 -5.06 24.63 -4.71
CA LYS A 473 -4.77 26.08 -4.78
C LYS A 473 -4.63 26.71 -3.40
N LYS A 474 -5.60 26.48 -2.51
CA LYS A 474 -5.58 27.04 -1.15
C LYS A 474 -4.38 26.56 -0.36
N LEU A 475 -4.02 25.27 -0.50
CA LEU A 475 -2.85 24.69 0.17
C LEU A 475 -1.56 25.32 -0.33
N VAL A 476 -1.40 25.52 -1.64
CA VAL A 476 -0.24 26.20 -2.21
C VAL A 476 -0.18 27.68 -1.83
N ASP A 477 -1.31 28.40 -1.87
CA ASP A 477 -1.34 29.81 -1.48
C ASP A 477 -0.88 29.96 -0.02
N LYS A 478 -1.42 29.14 0.89
CA LYS A 478 -1.01 29.09 2.29
C LYS A 478 0.48 28.72 2.44
N PHE A 479 0.94 27.67 1.77
CA PHE A 479 2.34 27.25 1.82
C PHE A 479 3.29 28.36 1.36
N LEU A 480 2.98 29.03 0.25
CA LEU A 480 3.83 30.09 -0.29
C LEU A 480 3.80 31.35 0.57
N GLU A 481 2.69 31.66 1.22
CA GLU A 481 2.58 32.73 2.22
C GLU A 481 3.48 32.44 3.42
N GLU A 482 3.33 31.27 4.05
CA GLU A 482 4.15 30.84 5.19
C GLU A 482 5.64 30.81 4.84
N TYR A 483 6.01 30.26 3.68
CA TYR A 483 7.40 30.21 3.24
C TYR A 483 7.97 31.61 2.99
N LEU A 484 7.18 32.52 2.42
CA LEU A 484 7.61 33.89 2.16
C LEU A 484 7.77 34.69 3.47
N GLU A 485 6.89 34.47 4.45
CA GLU A 485 7.01 35.07 5.78
C GLU A 485 8.27 34.59 6.51
N GLU A 486 8.56 33.29 6.44
CA GLU A 486 9.72 32.68 7.11
C GLU A 486 11.06 33.05 6.44
N HIS A 487 11.12 33.05 5.11
CA HIS A 487 12.38 33.16 4.37
C HIS A 487 12.57 34.47 3.61
N GLY A 488 11.53 35.29 3.45
CA GLY A 488 11.57 36.55 2.69
C GLY A 488 11.65 36.38 1.17
N GLU A 489 11.66 35.15 0.66
CA GLU A 489 11.64 34.82 -0.76
C GLU A 489 10.77 33.60 -1.06
N TYR A 490 10.33 33.44 -2.32
CA TYR A 490 9.63 32.23 -2.75
C TYR A 490 10.59 31.06 -2.92
N PRO A 491 10.14 29.81 -2.67
CA PRO A 491 10.97 28.64 -2.95
C PRO A 491 11.22 28.55 -4.46
N THR A 492 12.44 28.24 -4.88
CA THR A 492 12.75 28.11 -6.31
C THR A 492 12.33 26.75 -6.87
N LYS A 493 12.22 25.73 -6.02
CA LYS A 493 11.85 24.35 -6.37
C LYS A 493 11.22 23.60 -5.19
N VAL A 494 10.18 22.81 -5.46
CA VAL A 494 9.54 21.91 -4.48
C VAL A 494 9.61 20.47 -4.98
N ALA A 495 9.94 19.53 -4.10
CA ALA A 495 9.89 18.10 -4.39
C ALA A 495 8.54 17.51 -4.02
N TYR A 496 7.99 16.66 -4.87
CA TYR A 496 6.74 15.95 -4.65
C TYR A 496 6.97 14.45 -4.73
N VAL A 497 6.45 13.71 -3.76
CA VAL A 497 6.33 12.24 -3.82
C VAL A 497 4.88 11.87 -4.07
N LEU A 498 4.60 11.14 -5.16
CA LEU A 498 3.25 10.73 -5.56
C LEU A 498 3.06 9.21 -5.45
N TRP A 499 2.02 8.79 -4.75
CA TRP A 499 1.60 7.40 -4.63
C TRP A 499 0.20 7.20 -5.23
N SER A 500 0.00 6.10 -5.96
CA SER A 500 -1.29 5.82 -6.60
C SER A 500 -2.45 5.73 -5.61
N CYS A 501 -2.24 5.07 -4.45
CA CYS A 501 -3.28 4.95 -3.42
C CYS A 501 -3.71 6.32 -2.86
N GLU A 502 -2.75 7.21 -2.60
CA GLU A 502 -3.02 8.55 -2.10
C GLU A 502 -3.70 9.43 -3.14
N THR A 503 -3.17 9.47 -4.38
CA THR A 503 -3.80 10.19 -5.50
C THR A 503 -5.26 9.80 -5.68
N MET A 504 -5.55 8.52 -5.49
CA MET A 504 -6.91 8.01 -5.50
C MET A 504 -7.76 8.49 -4.32
N ARG A 505 -7.23 8.49 -3.10
CA ARG A 505 -7.95 8.92 -1.88
C ARG A 505 -8.23 10.43 -1.88
N HIS A 506 -7.24 11.26 -2.22
CA HIS A 506 -7.37 12.72 -2.25
C HIS A 506 -7.81 13.26 -3.63
N GLN A 507 -8.12 12.40 -4.59
CA GLN A 507 -8.70 12.76 -5.89
C GLN A 507 -7.91 13.81 -6.70
N GLY A 508 -6.59 13.86 -6.52
CA GLY A 508 -5.71 14.78 -7.27
C GLY A 508 -5.33 16.09 -6.59
N VAL A 509 -5.49 16.24 -5.27
CA VAL A 509 -5.00 17.44 -4.55
C VAL A 509 -3.52 17.72 -4.82
N MET A 510 -2.63 16.73 -4.64
CA MET A 510 -1.19 16.90 -4.89
C MET A 510 -0.87 17.28 -6.35
N GLU A 511 -1.53 16.63 -7.32
CA GLU A 511 -1.42 17.00 -8.74
C GLU A 511 -1.90 18.44 -8.99
N SER A 512 -2.93 18.88 -8.28
CA SER A 512 -3.44 20.25 -8.36
C SER A 512 -2.45 21.27 -7.80
N GLU A 513 -1.81 20.95 -6.67
CA GLU A 513 -0.76 21.79 -6.11
C GLU A 513 0.41 21.95 -7.09
N ILE A 514 0.88 20.84 -7.66
CA ILE A 514 1.94 20.83 -8.68
C ILE A 514 1.56 21.71 -9.88
N LEU A 515 0.38 21.48 -10.46
CA LEU A 515 -0.10 22.26 -11.60
C LEU A 515 -0.16 23.74 -11.26
N TYR A 516 -0.70 24.08 -10.09
CA TYR A 516 -0.83 25.47 -9.67
C TYR A 516 0.54 26.11 -9.39
N LEU A 517 1.49 25.45 -8.71
CA LEU A 517 2.87 25.94 -8.51
C LEU A 517 3.54 26.31 -9.85
N LEU A 518 3.39 25.45 -10.86
CA LEU A 518 3.84 25.68 -12.24
C LEU A 518 3.11 26.86 -12.94
N GLY A 519 1.99 27.31 -12.37
CA GLY A 519 1.09 28.32 -12.92
C GLY A 519 0.26 27.82 -14.09
N VAL A 520 -0.13 26.55 -14.03
CA VAL A 520 -0.91 25.84 -15.04
C VAL A 520 -2.20 25.37 -14.39
N LYS A 521 -3.32 25.39 -15.13
CA LYS A 521 -4.60 24.87 -14.63
C LYS A 521 -5.12 23.73 -15.51
N PRO A 522 -5.77 22.71 -14.92
CA PRO A 522 -6.43 21.66 -15.69
C PRO A 522 -7.66 22.20 -16.44
N VAL A 523 -7.97 21.56 -17.56
CA VAL A 523 -9.13 21.83 -18.41
C VAL A 523 -9.99 20.58 -18.42
N TRP A 524 -11.22 20.72 -17.93
CA TRP A 524 -12.19 19.62 -17.91
C TRP A 524 -13.12 19.64 -19.13
N ASP A 525 -13.62 18.46 -19.49
CA ASP A 525 -14.77 18.33 -20.37
C ASP A 525 -16.11 18.51 -19.63
N THR A 526 -17.22 18.42 -20.35
CA THR A 526 -18.57 18.57 -19.78
C THR A 526 -18.95 17.49 -18.77
N LYS A 527 -18.20 16.38 -18.71
CA LYS A 527 -18.41 15.26 -17.78
C LYS A 527 -17.43 15.30 -16.60
N GLY A 528 -16.64 16.37 -16.46
CA GLY A 528 -15.65 16.51 -15.39
C GLY A 528 -14.40 15.66 -15.57
N ARG A 529 -14.12 15.16 -16.78
CA ARG A 529 -12.86 14.49 -17.09
C ARG A 529 -11.82 15.51 -17.52
N VAL A 530 -10.59 15.37 -17.04
CA VAL A 530 -9.48 16.23 -17.44
C VAL A 530 -9.06 15.87 -18.87
N LYS A 531 -9.16 16.84 -19.77
CA LYS A 531 -8.82 16.67 -21.19
C LYS A 531 -7.50 17.35 -21.56
N ASP A 532 -7.12 18.39 -20.82
CA ASP A 532 -5.93 19.17 -21.11
C ASP A 532 -5.49 20.02 -19.90
N VAL A 533 -4.43 20.80 -20.07
CA VAL A 533 -3.92 21.85 -19.18
C VAL A 533 -3.60 23.13 -19.96
N GLU A 534 -3.75 24.29 -19.33
CA GLU A 534 -3.43 25.59 -19.93
C GLU A 534 -2.73 26.53 -18.94
N LEU A 535 -1.92 27.46 -19.45
CA LEU A 535 -1.23 28.47 -18.62
C LEU A 535 -2.23 29.42 -17.96
N ILE A 536 -1.94 29.79 -16.71
CA ILE A 536 -2.59 30.91 -16.00
C ILE A 536 -1.82 32.18 -16.36
N SER A 537 -2.49 33.17 -16.97
CA SER A 537 -1.84 34.38 -17.51
C SER A 537 -1.53 35.46 -16.46
N ASP A 538 -2.27 35.49 -15.35
CA ASP A 538 -2.09 36.46 -14.27
C ASP A 538 -1.97 35.72 -12.94
N LEU A 539 -0.76 35.20 -12.69
CA LEU A 539 -0.49 34.32 -11.56
C LEU A 539 -0.23 35.09 -10.25
N GLY A 540 0.10 36.38 -10.32
CA GLY A 540 0.41 37.22 -9.16
C GLY A 540 1.71 36.88 -8.40
N ARG A 541 2.43 35.83 -8.82
CA ARG A 541 3.66 35.33 -8.20
C ARG A 541 4.58 34.66 -9.24
N PRO A 542 5.81 34.27 -8.88
CA PRO A 542 6.65 33.44 -9.74
C PRO A 542 6.04 32.06 -10.03
N ARG A 543 6.40 31.49 -11.17
CA ARG A 543 6.23 30.06 -11.45
C ARG A 543 7.32 29.29 -10.70
N ILE A 544 6.90 28.39 -9.83
CA ILE A 544 7.79 27.60 -8.95
C ILE A 544 8.13 26.30 -9.67
N ASP A 545 9.42 25.91 -9.68
CA ASP A 545 9.82 24.63 -10.27
C ASP A 545 9.43 23.46 -9.37
N VAL A 546 9.31 22.27 -9.96
CA VAL A 546 8.95 21.05 -9.23
C VAL A 546 9.83 19.90 -9.67
N ILE A 547 10.14 18.98 -8.76
CA ILE A 547 10.55 17.61 -9.12
C ILE A 547 9.48 16.65 -8.60
N ILE A 548 9.12 15.66 -9.40
CA ILE A 548 8.05 14.72 -9.11
C ILE A 548 8.67 13.32 -9.08
N ILE A 549 8.60 12.67 -7.94
CA ILE A 549 9.06 11.30 -7.72
C ILE A 549 7.82 10.44 -7.53
N THR A 550 7.55 9.55 -8.48
CA THR A 550 6.36 8.68 -8.44
C THR A 550 6.75 7.29 -7.96
N SER A 551 5.86 6.62 -7.21
CA SER A 551 6.02 5.17 -7.01
C SER A 551 5.81 4.39 -8.31
N GLY A 552 6.40 3.20 -8.43
CA GLY A 552 6.16 2.33 -9.58
C GLY A 552 4.67 2.00 -9.83
N LEU A 553 3.85 1.91 -8.77
CA LEU A 553 2.40 1.76 -8.90
C LEU A 553 1.74 3.01 -9.51
N TYR A 554 2.19 4.22 -9.13
CA TYR A 554 1.69 5.44 -9.73
C TYR A 554 2.03 5.50 -11.22
N ARG A 555 3.28 5.19 -11.58
CA ARG A 555 3.74 5.08 -12.96
C ARG A 555 2.84 4.16 -13.80
N ASP A 556 2.53 2.98 -13.27
CA ASP A 556 1.78 1.96 -14.01
C ASP A 556 0.28 2.28 -14.12
N LEU A 557 -0.30 2.94 -13.11
CA LEU A 557 -1.75 3.20 -13.05
C LEU A 557 -2.17 4.58 -13.56
N HIS A 558 -1.28 5.57 -13.56
CA HIS A 558 -1.57 6.98 -13.83
C HIS A 558 -0.73 7.59 -14.97
N MET A 559 -0.45 6.82 -16.01
CA MET A 559 0.30 7.31 -17.19
C MET A 559 -0.30 8.59 -17.81
N ASP A 560 -1.62 8.68 -17.88
CA ASP A 560 -2.30 9.86 -18.42
C ASP A 560 -2.00 11.11 -17.58
N LEU A 561 -1.87 10.96 -16.25
CA LEU A 561 -1.48 12.06 -15.36
C LEU A 561 0.00 12.43 -15.51
N ILE A 562 0.89 11.44 -15.66
CA ILE A 562 2.31 11.71 -15.96
C ILE A 562 2.44 12.55 -17.24
N ASN A 563 1.73 12.17 -18.30
CA ASN A 563 1.72 12.92 -19.56
C ASN A 563 1.14 14.34 -19.40
N LEU A 564 0.09 14.49 -18.58
CA LEU A 564 -0.52 15.79 -18.27
C LEU A 564 0.45 16.71 -17.51
N LEU A 565 1.13 16.18 -16.49
CA LEU A 565 2.11 16.89 -15.68
C LEU A 565 3.34 17.28 -16.52
N ASP A 566 3.85 16.38 -17.35
CA ASP A 566 4.93 16.67 -18.31
C ASP A 566 4.55 17.82 -19.25
N LYS A 567 3.31 17.81 -19.78
CA LYS A 567 2.80 18.92 -20.60
C LYS A 567 2.77 20.23 -19.82
N ALA A 568 2.32 20.21 -18.57
CA ALA A 568 2.30 21.39 -17.70
C ALA A 568 3.71 21.95 -17.45
N ILE A 569 4.68 21.09 -17.17
CA ILE A 569 6.09 21.47 -16.99
C ILE A 569 6.63 22.14 -18.25
N LYS A 570 6.42 21.53 -19.41
CA LYS A 570 6.87 22.07 -20.71
C LYS A 570 6.21 23.41 -21.04
N LEU A 571 4.91 23.57 -20.74
CA LEU A 571 4.20 24.85 -20.88
C LEU A 571 4.78 25.92 -19.94
N ALA A 572 4.98 25.59 -18.66
CA ALA A 572 5.53 26.51 -17.68
C ALA A 572 6.96 26.92 -18.04
N ALA A 573 7.82 25.99 -18.45
CA ALA A 573 9.21 26.29 -18.86
C ALA A 573 9.29 27.24 -20.08
N ALA A 574 8.31 27.19 -20.97
CA ALA A 574 8.25 28.05 -22.16
C ALA A 574 7.64 29.44 -21.89
N ALA A 575 7.00 29.65 -20.74
CA ALA A 575 6.31 30.89 -20.40
C ALA A 575 7.28 32.04 -20.08
N ASN A 576 6.90 33.26 -20.48
CA ASN A 576 7.69 34.50 -20.33
C ASN A 576 6.90 35.63 -19.67
N ASP A 577 5.84 35.30 -18.94
CA ASP A 577 4.86 36.24 -18.40
C ASP A 577 5.18 36.73 -16.98
N THR A 578 5.90 35.95 -16.20
CA THR A 578 6.34 36.28 -14.83
C THR A 578 7.74 35.72 -14.56
N THR A 579 8.31 36.02 -13.39
CA THR A 579 9.51 35.32 -12.89
C THR A 579 9.26 33.81 -12.91
N ASN A 580 10.18 33.04 -13.48
CA ASN A 580 9.92 31.66 -13.84
C ASN A 580 11.09 30.73 -13.45
N TYR A 581 10.98 30.10 -12.29
CA TYR A 581 12.02 29.20 -11.79
C TYR A 581 12.09 27.89 -12.57
N VAL A 582 10.98 27.42 -13.15
CA VAL A 582 10.96 26.25 -14.07
C VAL A 582 11.93 26.50 -15.23
N LYS A 583 11.82 27.68 -15.86
CA LYS A 583 12.70 28.09 -16.96
C LYS A 583 14.14 28.27 -16.50
N VAL A 584 14.37 28.98 -15.39
CA VAL A 584 15.73 29.23 -14.85
C VAL A 584 16.47 27.92 -14.59
N ASN A 585 15.83 26.98 -13.90
CA ASN A 585 16.42 25.68 -13.60
C ASN A 585 16.62 24.83 -14.85
N SER A 586 15.68 24.86 -15.79
CA SER A 586 15.84 24.17 -17.08
C SER A 586 17.03 24.71 -17.87
N GLU A 587 17.25 26.03 -17.90
CA GLU A 587 18.45 26.61 -18.54
C GLU A 587 19.75 26.25 -17.79
N ARG A 588 19.71 26.14 -16.46
CA ARG A 588 20.86 25.69 -15.65
C ARG A 588 21.26 24.25 -16.02
N ILE A 589 20.28 23.34 -16.03
CA ILE A 589 20.49 21.93 -16.40
C ILE A 589 20.96 21.83 -17.86
N TYR A 590 20.33 22.57 -18.78
CA TYR A 590 20.72 22.62 -20.19
C TYR A 590 22.19 23.01 -20.36
N LYS A 591 22.64 24.10 -19.71
CA LYS A 591 24.04 24.56 -19.77
C LYS A 591 25.01 23.51 -19.23
N LYS A 592 24.66 22.83 -18.14
CA LYS A 592 25.47 21.74 -17.59
C LYS A 592 25.59 20.57 -18.58
N LEU A 593 24.47 20.09 -19.12
CA LEU A 593 24.47 19.02 -20.13
C LEU A 593 25.27 19.43 -21.39
N LYS A 594 25.20 20.69 -21.81
CA LYS A 594 26.04 21.22 -22.89
C LYS A 594 27.53 21.14 -22.56
N THR A 595 27.93 21.43 -21.33
CA THR A 595 29.33 21.31 -20.88
C THR A 595 29.79 19.86 -20.80
N GLU A 596 28.88 18.92 -20.53
CA GLU A 596 29.13 17.48 -20.53
C GLU A 596 29.13 16.85 -21.93
N GLY A 597 28.96 17.65 -23.00
CA GLY A 597 29.09 17.21 -24.38
C GLY A 597 27.78 16.76 -25.05
N TYR A 598 26.63 16.88 -24.39
CA TYR A 598 25.35 16.57 -25.01
C TYR A 598 25.07 17.51 -26.20
N ASN A 599 24.47 16.94 -27.25
CA ASN A 599 24.02 17.74 -28.39
C ASN A 599 22.89 18.71 -27.96
N GLY A 600 22.68 19.79 -28.70
CA GLY A 600 21.76 20.85 -28.28
C GLY A 600 20.30 20.43 -28.13
N SER A 601 19.80 19.56 -29.01
CA SER A 601 18.43 19.04 -28.94
C SER A 601 18.23 18.09 -27.77
N GLU A 602 19.19 17.19 -27.54
CA GLU A 602 19.14 16.20 -26.45
C GLU A 602 19.28 16.89 -25.10
N ALA A 603 20.25 17.79 -24.96
CA ALA A 603 20.41 18.59 -23.74
C ALA A 603 19.13 19.36 -23.40
N ARG A 604 18.43 19.90 -24.42
CA ARG A 604 17.16 20.63 -24.22
C ARG A 604 16.05 19.69 -23.75
N LYS A 605 15.90 18.54 -24.40
CA LYS A 605 14.93 17.51 -24.02
C LYS A 605 15.14 17.06 -22.57
N LEU A 606 16.37 16.68 -22.22
CA LEU A 606 16.72 16.22 -20.88
C LEU A 606 16.56 17.31 -19.81
N SER A 607 16.85 18.57 -20.15
CA SER A 607 16.72 19.69 -19.20
C SER A 607 15.30 19.99 -18.74
N LEU A 608 14.30 19.48 -19.45
CA LEU A 608 12.87 19.65 -19.14
C LEU A 608 12.29 18.47 -18.34
N LEU A 609 13.08 17.42 -18.09
CA LEU A 609 12.63 16.28 -17.30
C LEU A 609 12.49 16.69 -15.82
N ARG A 610 11.32 16.39 -15.23
CA ARG A 610 11.03 16.56 -13.80
C ARG A 610 10.36 15.35 -13.15
N ILE A 611 9.94 14.35 -13.92
CA ILE A 611 9.21 13.18 -13.40
C ILE A 611 10.14 11.97 -13.40
N PHE A 612 10.32 11.36 -12.24
CA PHE A 612 11.25 10.26 -12.00
C PHE A 612 10.59 9.14 -11.19
N SER A 613 11.03 7.91 -11.42
CA SER A 613 10.56 6.70 -10.73
C SER A 613 11.61 5.60 -10.87
N GLU A 614 11.33 4.42 -10.35
CA GLU A 614 12.03 3.20 -10.71
C GLU A 614 11.88 2.90 -12.21
N GLU A 615 12.77 2.08 -12.78
CA GLU A 615 12.61 1.59 -14.15
C GLU A 615 11.35 0.72 -14.34
N PRO A 616 10.81 0.58 -15.57
CA PRO A 616 9.61 -0.22 -15.81
C PRO A 616 9.76 -1.68 -15.33
N GLY A 617 8.81 -2.13 -14.52
CA GLY A 617 8.81 -3.46 -13.91
C GLY A 617 9.67 -3.57 -12.63
N ALA A 618 10.28 -2.48 -12.18
CA ALA A 618 10.79 -2.34 -10.81
C ALA A 618 9.78 -1.56 -9.95
N TYR A 619 9.76 -1.90 -8.67
CA TYR A 619 8.91 -1.31 -7.63
C TYR A 619 9.71 -1.15 -6.34
N SER A 620 9.30 -0.19 -5.52
CA SER A 620 9.95 0.21 -4.27
C SER A 620 11.31 0.89 -4.45
N PRO A 621 11.63 1.94 -3.66
CA PRO A 621 12.95 2.55 -3.65
C PRO A 621 14.02 1.67 -2.97
N GLY A 622 13.66 0.54 -2.37
CA GLY A 622 14.59 -0.39 -1.70
C GLY A 622 15.15 0.09 -0.37
N LEU A 623 15.06 1.39 -0.06
CA LEU A 623 15.59 1.99 1.17
C LEU A 623 14.96 1.42 2.44
N GLN A 624 13.71 0.96 2.39
CA GLN A 624 13.03 0.36 3.55
C GLN A 624 13.69 -0.96 3.99
N GLU A 625 14.38 -1.66 3.08
CA GLU A 625 15.17 -2.85 3.39
C GLU A 625 16.62 -2.49 3.73
N ALA A 626 17.21 -1.52 3.00
CA ALA A 626 18.61 -1.13 3.17
C ALA A 626 18.88 -0.36 4.48
N ILE A 627 17.96 0.52 4.92
CA ILE A 627 18.13 1.31 6.14
C ILE A 627 18.24 0.41 7.39
N PRO A 628 17.34 -0.56 7.63
CA PRO A 628 17.45 -1.47 8.78
C PRO A 628 18.65 -2.42 8.70
N ALA A 629 19.20 -2.67 7.50
CA ALA A 629 20.40 -3.46 7.29
C ALA A 629 21.68 -2.66 7.59
N SER A 630 21.75 -2.06 8.78
CA SER A 630 22.80 -1.13 9.21
C SER A 630 24.21 -1.73 9.26
N ASN A 631 24.34 -3.06 9.16
CA ASN A 631 25.62 -3.76 9.03
C ASN A 631 26.13 -3.84 7.58
N THR A 632 25.41 -3.26 6.61
CA THR A 632 25.74 -3.33 5.17
C THR A 632 26.19 -2.00 4.58
N TRP A 633 26.15 -0.92 5.36
CA TRP A 633 26.59 0.43 4.97
C TRP A 633 27.17 1.15 6.20
N GLU A 634 28.12 2.03 5.96
CA GLU A 634 28.82 2.81 6.99
C GLU A 634 28.45 4.30 6.90
N GLU A 635 28.28 4.80 5.67
CA GLU A 635 28.05 6.21 5.39
C GLU A 635 26.69 6.42 4.73
N ARG A 636 25.95 7.46 5.17
CA ARG A 636 24.63 7.79 4.60
C ARG A 636 24.68 8.06 3.10
N MET A 637 25.84 8.46 2.58
CA MET A 637 26.05 8.69 1.15
C MET A 637 25.80 7.42 0.32
N GLN A 638 26.12 6.23 0.84
CA GLN A 638 25.88 4.97 0.12
C GLN A 638 24.38 4.72 -0.14
N LEU A 639 23.54 5.06 0.85
CA LEU A 639 22.08 4.98 0.70
C LEU A 639 21.56 6.04 -0.29
N ALA A 640 22.15 7.24 -0.27
CA ALA A 640 21.78 8.30 -1.21
C ALA A 640 22.13 7.93 -2.66
N GLU A 641 23.33 7.40 -2.91
CA GLU A 641 23.76 6.91 -4.23
C GLU A 641 22.86 5.77 -4.71
N PHE A 642 22.53 4.82 -3.84
CA PHE A 642 21.59 3.74 -4.15
C PHE A 642 20.21 4.29 -4.56
N TYR A 643 19.67 5.24 -3.79
CA TYR A 643 18.39 5.87 -4.11
C TYR A 643 18.43 6.61 -5.45
N ILE A 644 19.48 7.41 -5.69
CA ILE A 644 19.67 8.16 -6.94
C ILE A 644 19.71 7.20 -8.12
N GLU A 645 20.54 6.16 -8.05
CA GLU A 645 20.67 5.19 -9.11
C GLU A 645 19.34 4.46 -9.36
N ARG A 646 18.62 4.07 -8.32
CA ARG A 646 17.37 3.32 -8.46
C ARG A 646 16.20 4.15 -8.96
N MET A 647 16.06 5.40 -8.50
CA MET A 647 14.93 6.28 -8.82
C MET A 647 15.16 7.20 -10.02
N SER A 648 16.30 7.08 -10.71
CA SER A 648 16.69 7.97 -11.81
C SER A 648 16.02 7.69 -13.16
N ALA A 649 15.05 6.77 -13.24
CA ALA A 649 14.35 6.54 -14.50
C ALA A 649 13.39 7.70 -14.78
N ALA A 650 13.61 8.39 -15.89
CA ALA A 650 12.83 9.57 -16.26
C ALA A 650 11.57 9.21 -17.06
N TYR A 651 10.51 9.98 -16.82
CA TYR A 651 9.21 9.84 -17.46
C TYR A 651 8.72 11.17 -18.04
N SER A 652 8.31 11.13 -19.29
CA SER A 652 7.86 12.25 -20.10
C SER A 652 7.13 11.68 -21.33
N THR A 653 6.39 12.51 -22.06
CA THR A 653 5.72 12.09 -23.30
C THR A 653 6.66 11.50 -24.35
N ASP A 654 7.95 11.84 -24.31
CA ASP A 654 8.99 11.40 -25.25
C ASP A 654 10.16 10.62 -24.60
N THR A 655 10.08 10.33 -23.30
CA THR A 655 11.08 9.56 -22.54
C THR A 655 10.36 8.66 -21.55
N TRP A 656 10.50 7.33 -21.64
CA TRP A 656 9.77 6.42 -20.77
C TRP A 656 10.69 5.39 -20.12
N GLY A 657 11.02 5.60 -18.85
CA GLY A 657 11.83 4.66 -18.07
C GLY A 657 13.31 4.67 -18.40
N VAL A 658 13.83 5.78 -18.94
CA VAL A 658 15.26 5.90 -19.26
C VAL A 658 16.02 6.36 -18.02
N LYS A 659 16.93 5.52 -17.50
CA LYS A 659 17.76 5.86 -16.33
C LYS A 659 18.79 6.94 -16.70
N ILE A 660 18.71 8.09 -16.02
CA ILE A 660 19.64 9.20 -16.21
C ILE A 660 20.00 9.83 -14.84
N PRO A 661 20.84 9.15 -14.03
CA PRO A 661 21.21 9.60 -12.68
C PRO A 661 21.71 11.05 -12.63
N SER A 662 22.55 11.46 -13.59
CA SER A 662 23.10 12.81 -13.63
C SER A 662 22.03 13.90 -13.75
N VAL A 663 20.97 13.67 -14.54
CA VAL A 663 19.85 14.63 -14.67
C VAL A 663 18.96 14.58 -13.42
N PHE A 664 18.77 13.41 -12.83
CA PHE A 664 18.04 13.28 -11.58
C PHE A 664 18.73 14.05 -10.44
N GLU A 665 20.05 13.87 -10.27
CA GLU A 665 20.86 14.62 -9.32
C GLU A 665 20.73 16.13 -9.50
N GLU A 666 20.78 16.62 -10.73
CA GLU A 666 20.63 18.06 -11.01
C GLU A 666 19.26 18.61 -10.65
N ASN A 667 18.22 17.78 -10.75
CA ASN A 667 16.89 18.12 -10.27
C ASN A 667 16.81 18.06 -8.74
N LEU A 668 17.56 17.17 -8.09
CA LEU A 668 17.63 17.08 -6.62
C LEU A 668 18.37 18.26 -5.96
N ARG A 669 19.26 18.93 -6.69
CA ARG A 669 19.96 20.13 -6.18
C ARG A 669 18.97 21.25 -5.84
N GLU A 670 19.31 21.96 -4.77
CA GLU A 670 18.62 23.17 -4.30
C GLU A 670 17.18 22.94 -3.77
N ILE A 671 16.75 21.69 -3.62
CA ILE A 671 15.48 21.38 -2.95
C ILE A 671 15.60 21.74 -1.47
N LYS A 672 14.69 22.62 -1.02
CA LYS A 672 14.52 23.00 0.39
C LYS A 672 13.22 22.47 1.00
N VAL A 673 12.26 22.11 0.14
CA VAL A 673 10.93 21.64 0.54
C VAL A 673 10.62 20.33 -0.18
N SER A 674 10.18 19.33 0.59
CA SER A 674 9.64 18.09 0.07
C SER A 674 8.22 17.89 0.60
N MET A 675 7.30 17.56 -0.30
CA MET A 675 5.88 17.37 -0.03
C MET A 675 5.47 15.94 -0.37
N PHE A 676 4.68 15.37 0.52
CA PHE A 676 4.03 14.08 0.34
C PHE A 676 2.70 14.10 1.07
N SER A 677 1.73 13.32 0.61
CA SER A 677 0.39 13.30 1.20
C SER A 677 0.24 12.16 2.21
N ARG A 678 -0.47 12.43 3.30
CA ARG A 678 -1.04 11.39 4.16
C ARG A 678 -2.54 11.65 4.29
N SER A 679 -3.33 10.86 3.58
CA SER A 679 -4.79 10.96 3.56
C SER A 679 -5.46 9.86 4.37
N SER A 680 -4.73 8.87 4.87
CA SER A 680 -5.26 7.79 5.72
C SER A 680 -4.47 7.64 7.00
N ASN A 681 -5.17 7.20 8.05
CA ASN A 681 -4.55 6.74 9.30
C ASN A 681 -4.48 5.21 9.40
N LEU A 682 -5.04 4.49 8.42
CA LEU A 682 -4.76 3.07 8.18
C LEU A 682 -3.32 2.88 7.72
#